data_AF-A0A1M5YZD8-F1
#
_entry.id   AF-A0A1M5YZD8-F1
#
_cell.length_a   1.000
_cell.length_b   1.000
_cell.length_c   1.000
_cell.angle_alpha   90.00
_cell.angle_beta   90.00
_cell.angle_gamma   90.00
#
_symmetry.space_group_name_H-M   'P 1'
#
loop_
_entity.id
_entity.type
_entity.pdbx_description
1 polymer ?
#
loop_
_entity_poly.entity_id
_entity_poly.type
_entity_poly.pdbx_seq_one_letter_code
_entity_poly.pdbx_strand_id
1 'polypeptide(L)'
;MSDHRRKSPEPPEPPESSKSSESSAKPRHRRSRRALAVGVPLALTAAGTLAYGTDLGLLGAGGQANASAATAAAPTWATAVADGFASVNALGQNGTYGGRDGETVTVKTLADLEKYATASEPYVIVVAATINMNPVGKEIKVQSNKTIVGSGTSGQIVGGGFFLGQGVHNVIIRNLTIRDAYQGVWNDKEHDFDGIQMDGAHHVWIDHNDIRHMADGLIDSRKDTTYLTVSWNKLSQENKAFGIGWTDNVTADITIHHNWIRETEQRNPSTDNVAHAHLYNNFLEDVAGTDIKSSYGNYSRGRTNMVLENSYFQGMTNPVVRDATATLVERGNVFSGTSGKNESGGSGAVWDPKTYYGYSLDKAADVPALLKSGAGPRSSIGTTTATTTTTTTTPKAAAATTLTVAKDGSGQYSTVQAAVNAVPANNPSRVVIAVKPGTYRELVKVPANKPHVTIQGTGGSRKDTTIVYNNASGTPKPDGSGTYGTGGSATVAVDADDFQARNLTISNDFDEAAHQDIAQQAVALRTSADKVFLDSVIVSGDQDTLLVDTASKDRLGRVYITNSYVVGNTDFIFGRATAVIDKSVITLKKRWNGTSAGYVTAPSTAANRKGILIANSTVNGDVSDRSFYLGRNWHAGGDASLDPQATVRNTSLSAAIKTTPWSDMGGFSWKDDRFAEYKNTGAGAGAASSDRPQLTDSQATGQEVGDWLGDWTPSAS
;
A
#
# COMPACT_ATOMS: atom_id res chain seq x y z
N MET A 1 5.25 -57.20 -59.79
CA MET A 1 4.57 -56.55 -60.94
C MET A 1 4.54 -55.06 -60.65
N SER A 2 4.66 -54.22 -61.69
CA SER A 2 5.03 -52.79 -61.57
C SER A 2 6.46 -52.60 -61.03
N ASP A 3 7.09 -51.48 -61.42
CA ASP A 3 8.39 -51.56 -62.11
C ASP A 3 9.30 -50.31 -61.94
N HIS A 4 10.57 -50.46 -62.35
CA HIS A 4 11.59 -49.47 -62.76
C HIS A 4 12.63 -48.87 -61.78
N ARG A 5 13.90 -49.29 -62.02
CA ARG A 5 15.14 -48.48 -62.27
C ARG A 5 15.70 -47.55 -61.15
N ARG A 6 17.01 -47.29 -61.00
CA ARG A 6 18.29 -47.85 -61.55
C ARG A 6 19.49 -47.44 -60.63
N LYS A 7 20.65 -48.09 -60.82
CA LYS A 7 21.91 -48.01 -60.04
C LYS A 7 22.73 -46.69 -60.15
N SER A 8 23.51 -46.39 -59.09
CA SER A 8 24.99 -46.06 -58.95
C SER A 8 25.77 -45.32 -60.07
N PRO A 9 26.95 -44.64 -59.83
CA PRO A 9 27.97 -44.85 -58.77
C PRO A 9 28.73 -43.58 -58.19
N GLU A 10 29.82 -43.79 -57.43
CA GLU A 10 30.91 -42.84 -57.03
C GLU A 10 31.94 -42.55 -58.17
N PRO A 11 33.05 -41.74 -58.03
CA PRO A 11 33.56 -40.78 -57.01
C PRO A 11 33.76 -39.35 -57.66
N PRO A 12 34.83 -38.49 -57.53
CA PRO A 12 35.96 -38.28 -56.57
C PRO A 12 36.28 -36.78 -56.17
N GLU A 13 37.43 -36.54 -55.51
CA GLU A 13 38.15 -35.22 -55.37
C GLU A 13 39.17 -35.00 -56.55
N PRO A 14 40.10 -33.99 -56.60
CA PRO A 14 40.29 -32.70 -55.89
C PRO A 14 40.28 -31.51 -56.93
N PRO A 15 41.32 -30.69 -57.28
CA PRO A 15 42.45 -30.01 -56.56
C PRO A 15 42.71 -28.50 -56.89
N GLU A 16 43.63 -27.85 -56.12
CA GLU A 16 44.57 -26.74 -56.52
C GLU A 16 44.06 -25.35 -57.01
N SER A 17 44.77 -24.20 -56.90
CA SER A 17 46.06 -23.76 -56.30
C SER A 17 45.96 -22.23 -55.93
N SER A 18 46.84 -21.52 -55.21
CA SER A 18 48.30 -21.34 -55.43
C SER A 18 49.01 -20.43 -54.39
N LYS A 19 50.34 -20.62 -54.23
CA LYS A 19 51.46 -19.64 -54.00
C LYS A 19 51.17 -18.36 -53.16
N SER A 20 51.78 -18.13 -51.99
CA SER A 20 53.20 -17.77 -51.68
C SER A 20 53.24 -16.39 -51.00
N SER A 21 54.22 -15.92 -50.20
CA SER A 21 55.59 -16.35 -49.88
C SER A 21 56.06 -15.73 -48.54
N GLU A 22 56.95 -16.42 -47.80
CA GLU A 22 58.15 -15.88 -47.06
C GLU A 22 58.00 -14.67 -46.08
N SER A 23 58.80 -14.51 -45.01
CA SER A 23 60.09 -15.13 -44.65
C SER A 23 60.32 -15.25 -43.12
N SER A 24 61.46 -15.86 -42.79
CA SER A 24 62.14 -15.97 -41.48
C SER A 24 62.52 -14.60 -40.83
N ALA A 25 63.06 -14.47 -39.60
CA ALA A 25 63.93 -15.41 -38.88
C ALA A 25 64.02 -15.24 -37.34
N LYS A 26 64.70 -16.24 -36.75
CA LYS A 26 65.27 -16.38 -35.39
C LYS A 26 66.73 -15.82 -35.37
N PRO A 27 67.59 -15.92 -34.32
CA PRO A 27 67.40 -16.20 -32.87
C PRO A 27 68.38 -15.47 -31.87
N ARG A 28 68.39 -15.90 -30.59
CA ARG A 28 69.57 -16.29 -29.74
C ARG A 28 70.38 -15.28 -28.87
N HIS A 29 70.45 -15.64 -27.56
CA HIS A 29 71.55 -15.41 -26.58
C HIS A 29 71.87 -13.92 -26.20
N ARG A 30 72.63 -13.57 -25.14
CA ARG A 30 73.46 -14.31 -24.15
C ARG A 30 73.47 -13.58 -22.77
N ARG A 31 73.92 -14.23 -21.68
CA ARG A 31 74.04 -13.63 -20.32
C ARG A 31 75.40 -12.94 -20.08
N SER A 32 75.38 -11.71 -19.53
CA SER A 32 76.46 -11.07 -18.72
C SER A 32 76.02 -9.67 -18.25
N ARG A 33 76.43 -9.05 -17.14
CA ARG A 33 76.94 -9.39 -15.79
C ARG A 33 77.44 -8.03 -15.22
N ARG A 34 76.92 -7.55 -14.06
CA ARG A 34 77.46 -6.43 -13.22
C ARG A 34 77.44 -5.00 -13.87
N ALA A 35 77.58 -3.87 -13.17
CA ALA A 35 77.22 -3.35 -11.80
C ALA A 35 77.60 -1.82 -11.77
N LEU A 36 77.44 -0.96 -10.74
CA LEU A 36 76.90 -1.02 -9.36
C LEU A 36 76.53 0.42 -8.85
N ALA A 37 75.46 0.58 -8.04
CA ALA A 37 75.16 1.74 -7.15
C ALA A 37 74.95 3.13 -7.84
N VAL A 38 74.52 4.24 -7.20
CA VAL A 38 74.24 4.63 -5.78
C VAL A 38 72.96 5.52 -5.74
N GLY A 39 72.15 5.51 -4.67
CA GLY A 39 71.16 6.58 -4.39
C GLY A 39 69.89 6.17 -3.59
N VAL A 40 69.73 6.69 -2.37
CA VAL A 40 68.59 6.53 -1.41
C VAL A 40 68.24 7.90 -0.81
N PRO A 41 67.20 8.11 0.05
CA PRO A 41 66.04 7.30 0.46
C PRO A 41 64.72 7.89 -0.13
N LEU A 42 63.45 7.71 0.31
CA LEU A 42 62.72 7.08 1.44
C LEU A 42 61.69 6.04 0.87
N ALA A 43 61.05 5.08 1.57
CA ALA A 43 60.46 4.92 2.91
C ALA A 43 59.02 5.48 3.04
N LEU A 44 58.00 4.75 3.54
CA LEU A 44 57.80 3.35 4.02
C LEU A 44 56.25 3.08 3.99
N THR A 45 55.56 1.94 4.19
CA THR A 45 55.69 0.50 4.63
C THR A 45 54.43 -0.22 4.01
N ALA A 46 54.23 -1.52 3.72
CA ALA A 46 54.52 -2.84 4.34
C ALA A 46 53.85 -3.05 5.72
N ALA A 47 53.27 -4.19 6.13
CA ALA A 47 52.78 -5.44 5.49
C ALA A 47 51.64 -6.00 6.43
N GLY A 48 50.98 -7.16 6.29
CA GLY A 48 50.99 -8.30 5.35
C GLY A 48 49.83 -9.26 5.71
N THR A 49 49.20 -9.97 4.78
CA THR A 49 49.50 -11.37 4.39
C THR A 49 49.58 -12.41 5.52
N LEU A 50 48.63 -13.36 5.51
CA LEU A 50 48.83 -14.75 5.94
C LEU A 50 48.05 -15.69 5.01
N ALA A 51 48.60 -16.86 4.67
CA ALA A 51 48.00 -17.79 3.72
C ALA A 51 48.53 -19.22 3.90
N TYR A 52 47.63 -20.21 3.79
CA TYR A 52 47.85 -21.66 3.55
C TYR A 52 46.47 -22.25 3.16
N GLY A 53 46.34 -23.39 2.48
CA GLY A 53 47.34 -24.31 1.93
C GLY A 53 46.67 -25.63 1.55
N THR A 54 46.57 -25.90 0.24
CA THR A 54 45.90 -27.04 -0.43
C THR A 54 46.10 -28.44 0.17
N ASP A 55 45.10 -29.32 0.03
CA ASP A 55 45.33 -30.73 -0.34
C ASP A 55 44.15 -31.33 -1.16
N LEU A 56 44.34 -32.52 -1.76
CA LEU A 56 43.46 -33.15 -2.76
C LEU A 56 42.82 -34.47 -2.27
N GLY A 57 41.51 -34.67 -2.55
CA GLY A 57 40.79 -35.90 -2.16
C GLY A 57 39.58 -36.23 -3.05
N LEU A 58 39.51 -37.49 -3.48
CA LEU A 58 38.59 -38.18 -4.40
C LEU A 58 37.11 -37.69 -4.50
N LEU A 59 36.66 -37.56 -5.77
CA LEU A 59 35.35 -37.90 -6.36
C LEU A 59 34.13 -38.12 -5.43
N GLY A 60 33.15 -37.22 -5.49
CA GLY A 60 31.77 -37.41 -5.01
C GLY A 60 30.79 -36.55 -5.83
N ALA A 61 29.64 -37.11 -6.22
CA ALA A 61 28.82 -36.55 -7.31
C ALA A 61 27.93 -35.35 -6.94
N GLY A 62 27.91 -34.35 -7.83
CA GLY A 62 26.75 -33.47 -8.08
C GLY A 62 26.77 -32.06 -7.46
N GLY A 63 26.41 -31.04 -8.26
CA GLY A 63 25.81 -29.81 -7.72
C GLY A 63 26.60 -28.50 -7.74
N GLN A 64 27.42 -28.21 -8.77
CA GLN A 64 27.87 -26.84 -9.07
C GLN A 64 27.67 -26.51 -10.56
N ALA A 65 27.19 -25.33 -10.95
CA ALA A 65 26.48 -24.32 -10.15
C ALA A 65 25.52 -23.51 -11.04
N ASN A 66 24.21 -23.64 -10.81
CA ASN A 66 23.22 -22.70 -11.33
C ASN A 66 22.70 -21.86 -10.16
N ALA A 67 23.45 -20.82 -9.80
CA ALA A 67 22.96 -19.75 -8.95
C ALA A 67 21.93 -18.93 -9.76
N SER A 68 20.70 -19.44 -9.84
CA SER A 68 19.57 -18.67 -10.36
C SER A 68 19.42 -17.43 -9.50
N ALA A 69 19.77 -16.26 -10.06
CA ALA A 69 19.40 -15.00 -9.48
C ALA A 69 17.88 -14.92 -9.50
N ALA A 70 17.25 -15.11 -8.32
CA ALA A 70 15.81 -14.95 -8.18
C ALA A 70 15.46 -13.51 -8.57
N THR A 71 14.85 -13.34 -9.73
CA THR A 71 14.32 -12.05 -10.18
C THR A 71 13.36 -11.54 -9.12
N ALA A 72 13.60 -10.33 -8.62
CA ALA A 72 12.71 -9.71 -7.65
C ALA A 72 11.29 -9.66 -8.21
N ALA A 73 10.31 -10.12 -7.44
CA ALA A 73 8.92 -10.14 -7.88
C ALA A 73 8.48 -8.71 -8.26
N ALA A 74 7.87 -8.57 -9.44
CA ALA A 74 7.38 -7.28 -9.91
C ALA A 74 6.37 -6.70 -8.90
N PRO A 75 6.39 -5.37 -8.63
CA PRO A 75 5.47 -4.77 -7.69
C PRO A 75 4.00 -5.06 -8.05
N THR A 76 3.15 -5.26 -7.06
CA THR A 76 1.72 -5.59 -7.25
C THR A 76 0.97 -4.55 -8.11
N TRP A 77 1.42 -3.30 -8.16
CA TRP A 77 0.85 -2.27 -9.04
C TRP A 77 1.19 -2.50 -10.53
N ALA A 78 2.32 -3.17 -10.83
CA ALA A 78 2.80 -3.48 -12.18
C ALA A 78 2.19 -4.77 -12.73
N THR A 79 1.84 -5.72 -11.86
CA THR A 79 1.15 -6.97 -12.24
C THR A 79 -0.38 -6.85 -12.21
N ALA A 80 -0.93 -5.68 -11.85
CA ALA A 80 -2.35 -5.44 -11.74
C ALA A 80 -3.09 -5.71 -13.06
N VAL A 81 -4.30 -6.23 -12.95
CA VAL A 81 -5.24 -6.41 -14.07
C VAL A 81 -6.42 -5.48 -13.87
N ALA A 82 -7.03 -5.04 -14.97
CA ALA A 82 -8.24 -4.24 -14.92
C ALA A 82 -9.44 -5.04 -14.40
N ASP A 83 -10.44 -4.33 -13.89
CA ASP A 83 -11.82 -4.78 -13.73
C ASP A 83 -12.69 -4.27 -14.90
N GLY A 84 -14.02 -4.25 -14.73
CA GLY A 84 -14.96 -3.79 -15.75
C GLY A 84 -14.87 -4.54 -17.08
N PHE A 85 -15.30 -3.90 -18.17
CA PHE A 85 -15.17 -4.45 -19.52
C PHE A 85 -13.71 -4.62 -19.98
N ALA A 86 -12.77 -3.87 -19.43
CA ALA A 86 -11.34 -4.05 -19.70
C ALA A 86 -10.78 -5.37 -19.14
N SER A 87 -11.50 -6.05 -18.24
CA SER A 87 -11.14 -7.39 -17.72
C SER A 87 -11.59 -8.56 -18.59
N VAL A 88 -12.49 -8.33 -19.55
CA VAL A 88 -13.15 -9.39 -20.34
C VAL A 88 -12.16 -10.04 -21.32
N ASN A 89 -12.40 -11.31 -21.66
CA ASN A 89 -11.65 -12.03 -22.68
C ASN A 89 -12.40 -11.92 -24.03
N ALA A 90 -11.90 -11.08 -24.93
CA ALA A 90 -12.50 -10.82 -26.23
C ALA A 90 -11.47 -10.37 -27.28
N LEU A 91 -11.81 -10.46 -28.57
CA LEU A 91 -10.98 -10.00 -29.69
C LEU A 91 -9.54 -10.59 -29.73
N GLY A 92 -9.32 -11.74 -29.08
CA GLY A 92 -8.00 -12.37 -28.94
C GLY A 92 -7.17 -11.90 -27.73
N GLN A 93 -7.66 -10.93 -26.96
CA GLN A 93 -7.03 -10.41 -25.75
C GLN A 93 -7.75 -10.95 -24.50
N ASN A 94 -6.99 -11.45 -23.51
CA ASN A 94 -7.54 -12.01 -22.28
C ASN A 94 -7.46 -11.00 -21.13
N GLY A 95 -8.31 -9.96 -21.19
CA GLY A 95 -8.30 -8.84 -20.26
C GLY A 95 -7.09 -7.91 -20.40
N THR A 96 -7.12 -6.79 -19.69
CA THR A 96 -6.09 -5.75 -19.74
C THR A 96 -5.08 -5.92 -18.60
N TYR A 97 -3.82 -6.07 -18.97
CA TYR A 97 -2.67 -6.24 -18.07
C TYR A 97 -1.43 -5.43 -18.47
N GLY A 98 -1.53 -4.64 -19.53
CA GLY A 98 -0.52 -3.67 -19.96
C GLY A 98 0.81 -4.33 -20.37
N GLY A 99 1.91 -3.62 -20.12
CA GLY A 99 3.25 -4.03 -20.52
C GLY A 99 4.00 -4.90 -19.50
N ARG A 100 3.30 -5.54 -18.55
CA ARG A 100 3.92 -6.30 -17.45
C ARG A 100 4.83 -7.46 -17.90
N ASP A 101 4.63 -7.95 -19.12
CA ASP A 101 5.38 -9.06 -19.72
C ASP A 101 6.70 -8.56 -20.37
N GLY A 102 7.09 -7.31 -20.13
CA GLY A 102 8.29 -6.65 -20.66
C GLY A 102 9.10 -5.87 -19.61
N GLU A 103 9.98 -4.98 -20.07
CA GLU A 103 10.91 -4.27 -19.18
C GLU A 103 10.20 -3.16 -18.38
N THR A 104 10.57 -3.00 -17.10
CA THR A 104 10.17 -1.83 -16.30
C THR A 104 11.23 -0.74 -16.40
N VAL A 105 10.87 0.35 -17.09
CA VAL A 105 11.75 1.50 -17.39
C VAL A 105 11.28 2.75 -16.64
N THR A 106 12.21 3.52 -16.09
CA THR A 106 11.89 4.80 -15.41
C THR A 106 12.25 5.98 -16.30
N VAL A 107 11.27 6.82 -16.62
CA VAL A 107 11.41 7.97 -17.52
C VAL A 107 11.28 9.28 -16.77
N LYS A 108 12.09 10.28 -17.17
CA LYS A 108 12.05 11.64 -16.61
C LYS A 108 12.07 12.73 -17.69
N THR A 109 12.16 12.34 -18.97
CA THR A 109 12.16 13.27 -20.10
C THR A 109 11.10 12.85 -21.12
N LEU A 110 10.67 13.82 -21.93
CA LEU A 110 9.74 13.59 -23.04
C LEU A 110 10.30 12.56 -24.04
N ALA A 111 11.60 12.64 -24.35
CA ALA A 111 12.27 11.72 -25.28
C ALA A 111 12.28 10.27 -24.78
N ASP A 112 12.49 10.05 -23.47
CA ASP A 112 12.43 8.71 -22.89
C ASP A 112 11.00 8.16 -22.92
N LEU A 113 10.01 8.97 -22.55
CA LEU A 113 8.59 8.58 -22.57
C LEU A 113 8.14 8.20 -23.98
N GLU A 114 8.46 9.03 -24.98
CA GLU A 114 8.16 8.74 -26.39
C GLU A 114 8.86 7.47 -26.88
N LYS A 115 10.16 7.31 -26.58
CA LYS A 115 10.94 6.12 -26.96
C LYS A 115 10.24 4.82 -26.54
N TYR A 116 9.80 4.72 -25.29
CA TYR A 116 9.22 3.47 -24.78
C TYR A 116 7.72 3.34 -25.08
N ALA A 117 6.95 4.44 -25.10
CA ALA A 117 5.51 4.38 -25.40
C ALA A 117 5.22 4.04 -26.88
N THR A 118 6.08 4.49 -27.79
CA THR A 118 5.97 4.20 -29.24
C THR A 118 6.61 2.87 -29.67
N ALA A 119 7.29 2.15 -28.76
CA ALA A 119 8.01 0.93 -29.08
C ALA A 119 7.10 -0.28 -29.35
N SER A 120 7.58 -1.25 -30.13
CA SER A 120 6.89 -2.52 -30.41
C SER A 120 6.83 -3.47 -29.21
N GLU A 121 7.84 -3.42 -28.35
CA GLU A 121 8.01 -4.35 -27.22
C GLU A 121 7.08 -3.97 -26.05
N PRO A 122 6.68 -4.92 -25.19
CA PRO A 122 5.98 -4.59 -23.95
C PRO A 122 6.87 -3.76 -23.02
N TYR A 123 6.31 -2.74 -22.37
CA TYR A 123 7.00 -1.92 -21.37
C TYR A 123 6.08 -1.46 -20.23
N VAL A 124 6.61 -1.48 -19.00
CA VAL A 124 6.09 -0.74 -17.85
C VAL A 124 6.89 0.55 -17.72
N ILE A 125 6.26 1.69 -18.01
CA ILE A 125 6.88 2.99 -18.17
C ILE A 125 6.54 3.88 -16.97
N VAL A 126 7.48 3.96 -16.03
CA VAL A 126 7.35 4.71 -14.78
C VAL A 126 7.75 6.18 -15.00
N VAL A 127 6.78 7.07 -15.06
CA VAL A 127 6.97 8.53 -15.19
C VAL A 127 7.34 9.10 -13.81
N ALA A 128 8.61 9.46 -13.63
CA ALA A 128 9.19 9.87 -12.34
C ALA A 128 9.59 11.35 -12.27
N ALA A 129 8.92 12.20 -13.05
CA ALA A 129 9.06 13.66 -13.05
C ALA A 129 7.83 14.32 -13.72
N THR A 130 7.77 15.65 -13.64
CA THR A 130 6.95 16.47 -14.56
C THR A 130 7.61 16.48 -15.94
N ILE A 131 6.90 15.97 -16.95
CA ILE A 131 7.27 16.03 -18.35
C ILE A 131 6.39 17.08 -19.03
N ASN A 132 7.02 18.15 -19.51
CA ASN A 132 6.36 19.14 -20.37
C ASN A 132 6.39 18.63 -21.82
N MET A 133 5.23 18.57 -22.46
CA MET A 133 5.07 18.21 -23.87
C MET A 133 5.61 19.33 -24.76
N ASN A 134 6.20 18.95 -25.90
CA ASN A 134 6.72 19.88 -26.90
C ASN A 134 6.49 19.32 -28.32
N PRO A 135 5.67 19.97 -29.17
CA PRO A 135 4.88 21.19 -28.88
C PRO A 135 3.80 20.96 -27.80
N VAL A 136 3.19 22.05 -27.34
CA VAL A 136 1.93 21.97 -26.58
C VAL A 136 0.85 21.39 -27.51
N GLY A 137 -0.06 20.59 -26.95
CA GLY A 137 -1.04 19.80 -27.69
C GLY A 137 -0.48 18.50 -28.27
N LYS A 138 0.78 18.13 -27.95
CA LYS A 138 1.34 16.85 -28.42
C LYS A 138 0.71 15.68 -27.68
N GLU A 139 0.19 14.74 -28.46
CA GLU A 139 -0.17 13.41 -27.97
C GLU A 139 0.85 12.36 -28.39
N ILE A 140 1.29 11.55 -27.43
CA ILE A 140 2.23 10.45 -27.68
C ILE A 140 1.44 9.25 -28.19
N LYS A 141 1.83 8.73 -29.36
CA LYS A 141 1.15 7.60 -30.02
C LYS A 141 1.54 6.27 -29.36
N VAL A 142 0.75 5.85 -28.38
CA VAL A 142 0.98 4.65 -27.56
C VAL A 142 0.72 3.40 -28.40
N GLN A 143 1.67 2.46 -28.38
CA GLN A 143 1.52 1.13 -28.98
C GLN A 143 0.84 0.14 -28.01
N SER A 144 0.45 -1.03 -28.52
CA SER A 144 -0.10 -2.10 -27.66
C SER A 144 0.89 -2.57 -26.58
N ASN A 145 0.35 -3.23 -25.54
CA ASN A 145 1.11 -3.84 -24.44
C ASN A 145 1.95 -2.83 -23.65
N LYS A 146 1.32 -1.76 -23.15
CA LYS A 146 2.00 -0.69 -22.39
C LYS A 146 1.33 -0.45 -21.04
N THR A 147 2.14 -0.21 -20.01
CA THR A 147 1.67 0.34 -18.73
C THR A 147 2.36 1.68 -18.52
N ILE A 148 1.71 2.80 -18.84
CA ILE A 148 2.25 4.13 -18.56
C ILE A 148 1.74 4.56 -17.19
N VAL A 149 2.66 4.76 -16.24
CA VAL A 149 2.31 4.91 -14.82
C VAL A 149 3.09 6.02 -14.12
N GLY A 150 2.41 6.90 -13.37
CA GLY A 150 3.07 7.90 -12.54
C GLY A 150 3.77 7.27 -11.33
N SER A 151 5.00 7.71 -11.01
CA SER A 151 5.72 7.33 -9.79
C SER A 151 5.18 8.10 -8.59
N GLY A 152 4.43 7.43 -7.72
CA GLY A 152 3.74 8.06 -6.61
C GLY A 152 2.85 9.20 -7.09
N THR A 153 2.97 10.39 -6.49
CA THR A 153 2.31 11.62 -6.96
C THR A 153 3.21 12.53 -7.80
N SER A 154 4.36 12.02 -8.26
CA SER A 154 5.40 12.80 -8.97
C SER A 154 5.36 12.69 -10.49
N GLY A 155 4.63 11.72 -11.05
CA GLY A 155 4.47 11.57 -12.50
C GLY A 155 3.45 12.54 -13.06
N GLN A 156 3.88 13.51 -13.87
CA GLN A 156 2.99 14.50 -14.47
C GLN A 156 3.28 14.70 -15.95
N ILE A 157 2.22 14.87 -16.74
CA ILE A 157 2.24 15.31 -18.13
C ILE A 157 1.64 16.71 -18.19
N VAL A 158 2.33 17.64 -18.84
CA VAL A 158 1.92 19.05 -18.92
C VAL A 158 1.90 19.50 -20.36
N GLY A 159 0.79 20.08 -20.81
CA GLY A 159 0.63 20.61 -22.17
C GLY A 159 0.36 19.57 -23.25
N GLY A 160 -0.21 18.40 -22.94
CA GLY A 160 -0.57 17.37 -23.92
C GLY A 160 -0.92 16.03 -23.27
N GLY A 161 -0.99 14.97 -24.07
CA GLY A 161 -1.60 13.70 -23.66
C GLY A 161 -1.12 12.46 -24.41
N PHE A 162 -2.03 11.50 -24.62
CA PHE A 162 -1.74 10.20 -25.22
C PHE A 162 -2.77 9.82 -26.29
N PHE A 163 -2.31 9.27 -27.42
CA PHE A 163 -3.14 8.78 -28.51
C PHE A 163 -3.02 7.24 -28.65
N LEU A 164 -4.16 6.53 -28.64
CA LEU A 164 -4.25 5.11 -28.94
C LEU A 164 -5.03 4.91 -30.25
N GLY A 165 -4.35 4.44 -31.29
CA GLY A 165 -4.96 4.24 -32.62
C GLY A 165 -5.81 2.98 -32.75
N GLN A 166 -6.41 2.81 -33.94
CA GLN A 166 -7.22 1.66 -34.31
C GLN A 166 -6.48 0.33 -34.04
N GLY A 167 -7.06 -0.55 -33.23
CA GLY A 167 -6.50 -1.84 -32.89
C GLY A 167 -5.32 -1.81 -31.91
N VAL A 168 -4.95 -0.65 -31.36
CA VAL A 168 -4.07 -0.59 -30.18
C VAL A 168 -4.79 -1.21 -29.00
N HIS A 169 -4.11 -2.09 -28.27
CA HIS A 169 -4.74 -2.88 -27.22
C HIS A 169 -3.82 -3.28 -26.07
N ASN A 170 -4.43 -3.71 -24.98
CA ASN A 170 -3.75 -4.09 -23.75
C ASN A 170 -2.89 -2.93 -23.22
N VAL A 171 -3.54 -1.78 -22.96
CA VAL A 171 -2.88 -0.56 -22.50
C VAL A 171 -3.45 -0.10 -21.16
N ILE A 172 -2.57 0.25 -20.23
CA ILE A 172 -2.90 0.86 -18.94
C ILE A 172 -2.30 2.27 -18.91
N ILE A 173 -3.11 3.29 -18.64
CA ILE A 173 -2.65 4.66 -18.34
C ILE A 173 -3.10 5.01 -16.93
N ARG A 174 -2.14 5.17 -16.01
CA ARG A 174 -2.42 5.08 -14.57
C ARG A 174 -1.66 6.09 -13.73
N ASN A 175 -2.28 6.59 -12.67
CA ASN A 175 -1.59 7.32 -11.59
C ASN A 175 -0.86 8.61 -12.02
N LEU A 176 -1.25 9.23 -13.15
CA LEU A 176 -0.64 10.46 -13.66
C LEU A 176 -1.49 11.69 -13.31
N THR A 177 -0.85 12.84 -13.15
CA THR A 177 -1.52 14.13 -13.41
C THR A 177 -1.30 14.51 -14.88
N ILE A 178 -2.36 14.74 -15.65
CA ILE A 178 -2.31 15.15 -17.07
C ILE A 178 -3.04 16.50 -17.16
N ARG A 179 -2.34 17.58 -17.53
CA ARG A 179 -2.89 18.93 -17.35
C ARG A 179 -2.37 20.01 -18.30
N ASP A 180 -3.09 21.14 -18.32
CA ASP A 180 -2.66 22.45 -18.83
C ASP A 180 -2.26 22.44 -20.33
N ALA A 181 -3.10 21.82 -21.18
CA ALA A 181 -3.06 22.02 -22.63
C ALA A 181 -4.03 23.11 -23.13
N TYR A 182 -4.81 23.73 -22.22
CA TYR A 182 -5.77 24.79 -22.51
C TYR A 182 -5.20 25.96 -23.32
N GLN A 183 -5.88 26.32 -24.42
CA GLN A 183 -5.46 27.40 -25.34
C GLN A 183 -6.19 28.74 -25.14
N GLY A 184 -6.94 28.90 -24.03
CA GLY A 184 -7.65 30.15 -23.72
C GLY A 184 -9.11 30.20 -24.20
N VAL A 185 -9.60 29.15 -24.86
CA VAL A 185 -10.99 29.04 -25.36
C VAL A 185 -11.71 27.90 -24.64
N TRP A 186 -12.66 28.24 -23.77
CA TRP A 186 -13.36 27.25 -22.93
C TRP A 186 -14.06 26.14 -23.73
N ASN A 187 -14.70 26.47 -24.85
CA ASN A 187 -15.34 25.50 -25.73
C ASN A 187 -14.59 25.33 -27.06
N ASP A 188 -13.28 25.07 -26.99
CA ASP A 188 -12.40 24.96 -28.16
C ASP A 188 -12.92 23.97 -29.22
N LYS A 189 -12.62 24.28 -30.48
CA LYS A 189 -13.00 23.60 -31.73
C LYS A 189 -11.85 23.58 -32.75
N GLU A 190 -10.75 24.27 -32.46
CA GLU A 190 -9.58 24.44 -33.32
C GLU A 190 -8.42 23.54 -32.83
N HIS A 191 -8.40 23.20 -31.53
CA HIS A 191 -7.38 22.37 -30.89
C HIS A 191 -7.95 21.05 -30.35
N ASP A 192 -7.84 19.97 -31.15
CA ASP A 192 -8.09 18.57 -30.76
C ASP A 192 -6.93 18.09 -29.86
N PHE A 193 -6.81 18.66 -28.65
CA PHE A 193 -5.76 18.36 -27.66
C PHE A 193 -6.38 17.70 -26.42
N ASP A 194 -6.33 16.37 -26.38
CA ASP A 194 -6.94 15.59 -25.30
C ASP A 194 -5.95 15.22 -24.18
N GLY A 195 -6.50 14.84 -23.03
CA GLY A 195 -5.75 14.11 -22.00
C GLY A 195 -5.38 12.70 -22.46
N ILE A 196 -6.39 11.92 -22.87
CA ILE A 196 -6.24 10.56 -23.41
C ILE A 196 -7.25 10.37 -24.55
N GLN A 197 -6.74 10.24 -25.78
CA GLN A 197 -7.52 10.04 -26.99
C GLN A 197 -7.41 8.58 -27.47
N MET A 198 -8.53 7.95 -27.81
CA MET A 198 -8.63 6.55 -28.24
C MET A 198 -9.54 6.43 -29.45
N ASP A 199 -9.04 5.82 -30.52
CA ASP A 199 -9.60 5.94 -31.86
C ASP A 199 -9.79 4.55 -32.49
N GLY A 200 -10.66 3.73 -31.88
CA GLY A 200 -10.88 2.32 -32.22
C GLY A 200 -9.91 1.35 -31.50
N ALA A 201 -9.46 1.71 -30.31
CA ALA A 201 -8.63 0.86 -29.44
C ALA A 201 -9.47 -0.21 -28.71
N HIS A 202 -8.84 -1.24 -28.14
CA HIS A 202 -9.57 -2.16 -27.27
C HIS A 202 -8.77 -2.69 -26.07
N HIS A 203 -9.45 -3.08 -24.99
CA HIS A 203 -8.80 -3.56 -23.75
C HIS A 203 -7.83 -2.50 -23.21
N VAL A 204 -8.44 -1.39 -22.75
CA VAL A 204 -7.75 -0.21 -22.23
C VAL A 204 -8.26 0.11 -20.83
N TRP A 205 -7.35 0.42 -19.91
CA TRP A 205 -7.66 0.77 -18.53
C TRP A 205 -7.06 2.12 -18.15
N ILE A 206 -7.92 3.06 -17.76
CA ILE A 206 -7.55 4.42 -17.36
C ILE A 206 -7.87 4.58 -15.88
N ASP A 207 -6.84 4.54 -15.02
CA ASP A 207 -7.02 4.38 -13.57
C ASP A 207 -6.28 5.41 -12.70
N HIS A 208 -6.94 5.95 -11.67
CA HIS A 208 -6.31 6.81 -10.66
C HIS A 208 -5.56 8.05 -11.22
N ASN A 209 -5.97 8.62 -12.36
CA ASN A 209 -5.36 9.84 -12.92
C ASN A 209 -6.04 11.12 -12.39
N ASP A 210 -5.35 12.26 -12.46
CA ASP A 210 -5.87 13.62 -12.28
C ASP A 210 -5.77 14.33 -13.64
N ILE A 211 -6.87 14.38 -14.40
CA ILE A 211 -6.90 14.94 -15.76
C ILE A 211 -7.74 16.22 -15.74
N ARG A 212 -7.16 17.35 -16.19
CA ARG A 212 -7.82 18.66 -16.10
C ARG A 212 -7.20 19.75 -16.99
N HIS A 213 -8.02 20.71 -17.43
CA HIS A 213 -7.54 21.94 -18.10
C HIS A 213 -6.75 21.66 -19.40
N MET A 214 -7.35 20.84 -20.26
CA MET A 214 -6.93 20.52 -21.63
C MET A 214 -7.59 21.52 -22.61
N ALA A 215 -7.68 21.20 -23.92
CA ALA A 215 -8.39 22.07 -24.88
C ALA A 215 -9.65 21.42 -25.47
N ASP A 216 -9.62 20.12 -25.78
CA ASP A 216 -10.85 19.37 -26.14
C ASP A 216 -11.36 18.50 -24.98
N GLY A 217 -11.01 17.21 -24.93
CA GLY A 217 -11.52 16.25 -23.95
C GLY A 217 -10.50 15.83 -22.89
N LEU A 218 -10.99 15.42 -21.72
CA LEU A 218 -10.13 14.71 -20.75
C LEU A 218 -9.87 13.26 -21.19
N ILE A 219 -10.93 12.56 -21.62
CA ILE A 219 -10.88 11.16 -22.09
C ILE A 219 -11.82 10.97 -23.29
N ASP A 220 -11.26 10.92 -24.49
CA ASP A 220 -12.02 10.68 -25.71
C ASP A 220 -11.87 9.21 -26.15
N SER A 221 -13.01 8.50 -26.16
CA SER A 221 -13.19 7.09 -26.53
C SER A 221 -14.00 7.01 -27.82
N ARG A 222 -13.40 7.50 -28.90
CA ARG A 222 -14.04 7.73 -30.19
C ARG A 222 -14.05 6.46 -31.05
N LYS A 223 -14.88 6.46 -32.09
CA LYS A 223 -15.16 5.28 -32.93
C LYS A 223 -15.64 4.09 -32.07
N ASP A 224 -15.43 2.88 -32.56
CA ASP A 224 -15.82 1.64 -31.91
C ASP A 224 -14.81 1.22 -30.82
N THR A 225 -14.29 2.18 -30.04
CA THR A 225 -13.38 1.89 -28.90
C THR A 225 -14.13 1.07 -27.86
N THR A 226 -13.61 -0.11 -27.51
CA THR A 226 -14.39 -1.16 -26.85
C THR A 226 -13.56 -1.99 -25.86
N TYR A 227 -14.18 -2.68 -24.91
CA TYR A 227 -13.49 -3.25 -23.74
C TYR A 227 -12.69 -2.19 -22.98
N LEU A 228 -13.30 -1.02 -22.77
CA LEU A 228 -12.73 0.12 -22.04
C LEU A 228 -13.16 0.09 -20.57
N THR A 229 -12.27 0.45 -19.65
CA THR A 229 -12.63 0.76 -18.26
C THR A 229 -11.92 2.01 -17.76
N VAL A 230 -12.70 2.94 -17.20
CA VAL A 230 -12.24 4.22 -16.67
C VAL A 230 -12.61 4.27 -15.18
N SER A 231 -11.60 4.20 -14.31
CA SER A 231 -11.76 3.96 -12.88
C SER A 231 -11.00 4.95 -11.99
N TRP A 232 -11.59 5.37 -10.87
CA TRP A 232 -10.89 6.15 -9.83
C TRP A 232 -10.23 7.47 -10.28
N ASN A 233 -10.59 8.05 -11.43
CA ASN A 233 -9.97 9.28 -11.91
C ASN A 233 -10.61 10.53 -11.27
N LYS A 234 -9.81 11.59 -11.13
CA LYS A 234 -10.29 12.97 -10.96
C LYS A 234 -10.34 13.63 -12.33
N LEU A 235 -11.51 14.14 -12.69
CA LEU A 235 -11.80 14.75 -13.99
C LEU A 235 -12.40 16.12 -13.72
N SER A 236 -11.69 17.19 -14.08
CA SER A 236 -12.08 18.54 -13.65
C SER A 236 -11.57 19.70 -14.50
N GLN A 237 -12.09 20.91 -14.23
CA GLN A 237 -11.63 22.17 -14.82
C GLN A 237 -11.62 22.14 -16.34
N GLU A 238 -12.69 21.59 -16.92
CA GLU A 238 -12.76 21.30 -18.34
C GLU A 238 -14.19 21.43 -18.88
N ASN A 239 -14.34 21.87 -20.11
CA ASN A 239 -15.65 21.91 -20.75
C ASN A 239 -16.18 20.50 -21.08
N LYS A 240 -15.35 19.59 -21.60
CA LYS A 240 -15.75 18.24 -22.03
C LYS A 240 -15.06 17.16 -21.18
N ALA A 241 -15.78 16.51 -20.27
CA ALA A 241 -15.18 15.45 -19.44
C ALA A 241 -14.84 14.17 -20.25
N PHE A 242 -15.59 13.87 -21.30
CA PHE A 242 -15.41 12.70 -22.17
C PHE A 242 -15.81 12.98 -23.61
N GLY A 243 -15.45 12.12 -24.56
CA GLY A 243 -16.08 12.08 -25.89
C GLY A 243 -16.19 10.63 -26.37
N ILE A 244 -17.39 10.06 -26.32
CA ILE A 244 -17.59 8.61 -26.48
C ILE A 244 -18.46 8.32 -27.71
N GLY A 245 -18.01 7.41 -28.57
CA GLY A 245 -18.74 6.97 -29.75
C GLY A 245 -18.41 7.79 -31.00
N TRP A 246 -19.42 8.40 -31.61
CA TRP A 246 -19.47 9.12 -32.92
C TRP A 246 -19.66 8.27 -34.19
N THR A 247 -19.62 6.94 -34.10
CA THR A 247 -19.95 6.02 -35.21
C THR A 247 -21.42 5.60 -35.13
N ASP A 248 -22.00 5.17 -36.26
CA ASP A 248 -23.33 4.54 -36.29
C ASP A 248 -23.34 3.11 -35.70
N ASN A 249 -22.17 2.49 -35.58
CA ASN A 249 -22.01 1.13 -35.08
C ASN A 249 -22.39 1.05 -33.59
N VAL A 250 -23.09 -0.03 -33.22
CA VAL A 250 -23.48 -0.30 -31.83
C VAL A 250 -22.75 -1.56 -31.37
N THR A 251 -21.44 -1.40 -31.14
CA THR A 251 -20.47 -2.50 -30.90
C THR A 251 -19.50 -2.24 -29.75
N ALA A 252 -19.53 -1.04 -29.15
CA ALA A 252 -18.64 -0.67 -28.06
C ALA A 252 -19.14 -1.17 -26.69
N ASP A 253 -18.23 -1.67 -25.87
CA ASP A 253 -18.48 -2.14 -24.50
C ASP A 253 -17.61 -1.32 -23.53
N ILE A 254 -18.20 -0.49 -22.65
CA ILE A 254 -17.47 0.43 -21.76
C ILE A 254 -17.94 0.37 -20.30
N THR A 255 -17.00 0.54 -19.37
CA THR A 255 -17.28 0.68 -17.94
C THR A 255 -16.67 1.98 -17.41
N ILE A 256 -17.45 2.80 -16.71
CA ILE A 256 -16.96 4.06 -16.12
C ILE A 256 -17.42 4.09 -14.66
N HIS A 257 -16.50 4.00 -13.71
CA HIS A 257 -16.86 3.87 -12.29
C HIS A 257 -15.89 4.55 -11.34
N HIS A 258 -16.38 4.94 -10.16
CA HIS A 258 -15.54 5.54 -9.12
C HIS A 258 -14.79 6.82 -9.56
N ASN A 259 -15.23 7.51 -10.62
CA ASN A 259 -14.62 8.76 -11.06
C ASN A 259 -15.27 9.95 -10.35
N TRP A 260 -14.46 10.93 -9.92
CA TRP A 260 -14.92 12.22 -9.42
C TRP A 260 -14.88 13.22 -10.58
N ILE A 261 -16.07 13.54 -11.10
CA ILE A 261 -16.30 14.49 -12.19
C ILE A 261 -16.83 15.78 -11.55
N ARG A 262 -16.11 16.88 -11.66
CA ARG A 262 -16.45 18.16 -11.02
C ARG A 262 -15.91 19.32 -11.82
N GLU A 263 -16.52 20.50 -11.73
CA GLU A 263 -16.05 21.66 -12.51
C GLU A 263 -15.99 21.34 -14.02
N THR A 264 -17.03 20.65 -14.53
CA THR A 264 -17.14 20.30 -15.96
C THR A 264 -18.50 20.63 -16.58
N GLU A 265 -18.49 21.25 -17.76
CA GLU A 265 -19.72 21.79 -18.38
C GLU A 265 -20.57 20.74 -19.08
N GLN A 266 -19.95 19.81 -19.82
CA GLN A 266 -20.67 18.87 -20.67
C GLN A 266 -19.94 17.54 -20.86
N ARG A 267 -20.66 16.59 -21.45
CA ARG A 267 -20.23 15.22 -21.73
C ARG A 267 -19.78 14.47 -20.46
N ASN A 268 -20.64 14.43 -19.43
CA ASN A 268 -20.29 14.03 -18.06
C ASN A 268 -20.75 12.62 -17.57
N PRO A 269 -20.33 11.47 -18.15
CA PRO A 269 -20.13 11.14 -19.55
C PRO A 269 -21.35 11.45 -20.46
N SER A 270 -21.07 11.67 -21.74
CA SER A 270 -22.07 11.58 -22.83
C SER A 270 -21.70 10.42 -23.73
N THR A 271 -22.56 9.40 -23.78
CA THR A 271 -22.24 8.07 -24.32
C THR A 271 -23.09 7.79 -25.55
N ASP A 272 -22.49 7.81 -26.75
CA ASP A 272 -23.18 7.71 -28.02
C ASP A 272 -23.00 6.34 -28.69
N ASN A 273 -24.10 5.70 -29.11
CA ASN A 273 -24.12 4.40 -29.81
C ASN A 273 -23.32 3.24 -29.15
N VAL A 274 -23.22 3.17 -27.82
CA VAL A 274 -22.47 2.11 -27.13
C VAL A 274 -23.36 0.89 -26.83
N ALA A 275 -22.91 -0.30 -27.22
CA ALA A 275 -23.66 -1.56 -27.08
C ALA A 275 -23.95 -1.91 -25.62
N HIS A 276 -22.97 -1.72 -24.74
CA HIS A 276 -23.11 -1.94 -23.31
C HIS A 276 -22.34 -0.86 -22.53
N ALA A 277 -23.04 0.08 -21.92
CA ALA A 277 -22.45 1.16 -21.12
C ALA A 277 -22.80 0.99 -19.64
N HIS A 278 -21.87 0.51 -18.82
CA HIS A 278 -22.09 0.36 -17.37
C HIS A 278 -21.38 1.46 -16.58
N LEU A 279 -22.18 2.30 -15.94
CA LEU A 279 -21.72 3.45 -15.19
C LEU A 279 -22.10 3.26 -13.72
N TYR A 280 -21.13 3.18 -12.80
CA TYR A 280 -21.47 2.92 -11.40
C TYR A 280 -20.57 3.61 -10.36
N ASN A 281 -21.15 3.96 -9.21
CA ASN A 281 -20.46 4.64 -8.11
C ASN A 281 -19.60 5.85 -8.53
N ASN A 282 -19.97 6.59 -9.58
CA ASN A 282 -19.31 7.86 -9.90
C ASN A 282 -19.84 8.98 -9.01
N PHE A 283 -19.05 10.02 -8.79
CA PHE A 283 -19.50 11.25 -8.12
C PHE A 283 -19.42 12.42 -9.09
N LEU A 284 -20.57 13.00 -9.40
CA LEU A 284 -20.72 14.15 -10.28
C LEU A 284 -21.10 15.36 -9.41
N GLU A 285 -20.30 16.41 -9.46
CA GLU A 285 -20.40 17.55 -8.53
C GLU A 285 -20.36 18.91 -9.25
N ASP A 286 -21.52 19.56 -9.34
CA ASP A 286 -21.58 21.00 -9.58
C ASP A 286 -21.07 21.70 -8.30
N VAL A 287 -19.81 22.13 -8.35
CA VAL A 287 -19.13 22.73 -7.19
C VAL A 287 -19.77 24.08 -6.85
N ALA A 288 -20.00 24.30 -5.55
CA ALA A 288 -20.53 25.57 -5.05
C ALA A 288 -19.44 26.66 -5.09
N GLY A 289 -19.79 27.83 -5.65
CA GLY A 289 -18.87 28.96 -5.75
C GLY A 289 -17.94 28.96 -6.97
N THR A 290 -18.09 28.01 -7.90
CA THR A 290 -17.44 28.06 -9.22
C THR A 290 -18.39 28.59 -10.29
N ASP A 291 -17.88 29.24 -11.32
CA ASP A 291 -18.70 29.68 -12.47
C ASP A 291 -19.01 28.54 -13.44
N ILE A 292 -18.16 27.50 -13.47
CA ILE A 292 -18.39 26.28 -14.27
C ILE A 292 -19.60 25.51 -13.70
N LYS A 293 -20.58 25.22 -14.54
CA LYS A 293 -21.82 24.50 -14.20
C LYS A 293 -22.13 23.49 -15.30
N SER A 294 -22.64 22.32 -14.92
CA SER A 294 -22.95 21.28 -15.90
C SER A 294 -24.30 21.54 -16.60
N SER A 295 -24.30 21.39 -17.93
CA SER A 295 -25.51 21.38 -18.77
C SER A 295 -26.38 20.13 -18.52
N TYR A 296 -25.71 19.03 -18.16
CA TYR A 296 -26.26 17.75 -17.78
C TYR A 296 -25.18 16.91 -17.05
N GLY A 297 -25.64 15.96 -16.25
CA GLY A 297 -24.80 14.90 -15.69
C GLY A 297 -24.55 13.80 -16.73
N ASN A 298 -25.20 12.65 -16.57
CA ASN A 298 -25.09 11.55 -17.52
C ASN A 298 -26.02 11.74 -18.73
N TYR A 299 -25.55 11.38 -19.93
CA TYR A 299 -26.37 11.38 -21.15
C TYR A 299 -26.16 10.11 -21.98
N SER A 300 -27.18 9.24 -22.03
CA SER A 300 -27.23 8.08 -22.94
C SER A 300 -27.78 8.51 -24.30
N ARG A 301 -26.94 8.52 -25.34
CA ARG A 301 -27.24 9.09 -26.67
C ARG A 301 -27.34 8.03 -27.77
N GLY A 302 -27.98 8.40 -28.88
CA GLY A 302 -28.11 7.55 -30.05
C GLY A 302 -28.86 6.26 -29.72
N ARG A 303 -28.20 5.11 -29.92
CA ARG A 303 -28.70 3.76 -29.61
C ARG A 303 -28.03 3.14 -28.37
N THR A 304 -27.37 3.92 -27.52
CA THR A 304 -26.67 3.42 -26.33
C THR A 304 -27.60 2.61 -25.40
N ASN A 305 -27.10 1.49 -24.86
CA ASN A 305 -27.78 0.68 -23.85
C ASN A 305 -27.06 0.78 -22.49
N MET A 306 -27.50 1.73 -21.67
CA MET A 306 -26.85 2.12 -20.43
C MET A 306 -27.47 1.48 -19.18
N VAL A 307 -26.62 1.04 -18.26
CA VAL A 307 -26.98 0.68 -16.88
C VAL A 307 -26.23 1.64 -15.95
N LEU A 308 -26.97 2.35 -15.08
CA LEU A 308 -26.45 3.42 -14.23
C LEU A 308 -26.75 3.12 -12.75
N GLU A 309 -25.75 2.66 -11.99
CA GLU A 309 -25.95 2.13 -10.62
C GLU A 309 -25.21 2.91 -9.52
N ASN A 310 -25.88 3.16 -8.41
CA ASN A 310 -25.31 3.71 -7.15
C ASN A 310 -24.34 4.92 -7.30
N SER A 311 -24.48 5.74 -8.33
CA SER A 311 -23.72 6.98 -8.52
C SER A 311 -24.37 8.14 -7.74
N TYR A 312 -23.59 9.16 -7.41
CA TYR A 312 -24.04 10.34 -6.66
C TYR A 312 -23.94 11.59 -7.53
N PHE A 313 -25.03 12.35 -7.61
CA PHE A 313 -25.15 13.58 -8.40
C PHE A 313 -25.46 14.74 -7.45
N GLN A 314 -24.68 15.83 -7.52
CA GLN A 314 -24.80 16.97 -6.62
C GLN A 314 -24.97 18.28 -7.39
N GLY A 315 -25.98 19.08 -7.02
CA GLY A 315 -26.18 20.48 -7.44
C GLY A 315 -26.66 20.72 -8.89
N MET A 316 -26.42 19.77 -9.80
CA MET A 316 -26.61 19.98 -11.25
C MET A 316 -28.06 19.95 -11.73
N THR A 317 -28.27 20.56 -12.91
CA THR A 317 -29.50 20.40 -13.69
C THR A 317 -29.32 19.27 -14.71
N ASN A 318 -30.39 18.53 -14.99
CA ASN A 318 -30.40 17.36 -15.88
C ASN A 318 -29.39 16.25 -15.47
N PRO A 319 -29.41 15.74 -14.22
CA PRO A 319 -28.46 14.72 -13.77
C PRO A 319 -28.46 13.44 -14.62
N VAL A 320 -29.59 13.04 -15.22
CA VAL A 320 -29.66 11.88 -16.13
C VAL A 320 -30.57 12.19 -17.32
N VAL A 321 -30.00 12.09 -18.53
CA VAL A 321 -30.65 12.36 -19.81
C VAL A 321 -30.56 11.13 -20.71
N ARG A 322 -31.58 10.88 -21.53
CA ARG A 322 -31.49 9.92 -22.63
C ARG A 322 -32.13 10.41 -23.93
N ASP A 323 -31.59 9.95 -25.06
CA ASP A 323 -32.26 10.04 -26.35
C ASP A 323 -33.46 9.06 -26.41
N ALA A 324 -34.44 9.37 -27.27
CA ALA A 324 -35.64 8.55 -27.45
C ALA A 324 -35.31 7.13 -27.99
N THR A 325 -34.23 7.00 -28.75
CA THR A 325 -33.69 5.76 -29.31
C THR A 325 -32.73 5.01 -28.37
N ALA A 326 -32.31 5.63 -27.27
CA ALA A 326 -31.40 5.04 -26.29
C ALA A 326 -32.19 4.30 -25.19
N THR A 327 -31.50 3.36 -24.53
CA THR A 327 -32.00 2.66 -23.35
C THR A 327 -31.12 3.02 -22.16
N LEU A 328 -31.74 3.31 -21.01
CA LEU A 328 -31.05 3.70 -19.78
C LEU A 328 -31.81 3.10 -18.59
N VAL A 329 -31.17 2.22 -17.82
CA VAL A 329 -31.73 1.69 -16.56
C VAL A 329 -30.93 2.21 -15.38
N GLU A 330 -31.44 3.27 -14.75
CA GLU A 330 -30.86 3.86 -13.54
C GLU A 330 -31.45 3.22 -12.27
N ARG A 331 -30.60 2.91 -11.27
CA ARG A 331 -31.04 2.36 -9.97
C ARG A 331 -30.07 2.64 -8.83
N GLY A 332 -30.62 2.91 -7.64
CA GLY A 332 -29.84 3.10 -6.40
C GLY A 332 -28.97 4.37 -6.35
N ASN A 333 -29.04 5.22 -7.38
CA ASN A 333 -28.35 6.51 -7.43
C ASN A 333 -28.87 7.49 -6.36
N VAL A 334 -28.06 8.48 -6.00
CA VAL A 334 -28.45 9.57 -5.10
C VAL A 334 -28.39 10.91 -5.83
N PHE A 335 -29.47 11.66 -5.74
CA PHE A 335 -29.69 12.93 -6.41
C PHE A 335 -29.84 14.04 -5.35
N SER A 336 -28.81 14.87 -5.18
CA SER A 336 -28.65 15.79 -4.06
C SER A 336 -28.67 17.24 -4.54
N GLY A 337 -29.78 17.94 -4.33
CA GLY A 337 -29.97 19.32 -4.78
C GLY A 337 -30.01 19.49 -6.30
N THR A 338 -30.31 18.43 -7.05
CA THR A 338 -30.38 18.44 -8.52
C THR A 338 -31.77 18.85 -9.04
N SER A 339 -31.85 19.29 -10.30
CA SER A 339 -33.13 19.65 -10.96
C SER A 339 -33.21 19.17 -12.42
N GLY A 340 -34.33 19.40 -13.11
CA GLY A 340 -34.48 19.08 -14.54
C GLY A 340 -34.70 17.58 -14.83
N LYS A 341 -34.12 17.08 -15.92
CA LYS A 341 -34.27 15.69 -16.36
C LYS A 341 -33.58 14.68 -15.42
N ASN A 342 -34.33 13.67 -14.99
CA ASN A 342 -33.80 12.41 -14.49
C ASN A 342 -34.53 11.26 -15.21
N GLU A 343 -33.92 10.69 -16.25
CA GLU A 343 -34.59 9.82 -17.22
C GLU A 343 -34.12 8.37 -17.16
N SER A 344 -35.09 7.45 -17.19
CA SER A 344 -34.89 6.00 -17.25
C SER A 344 -35.83 5.37 -18.30
N GLY A 345 -35.63 4.10 -18.62
CA GLY A 345 -36.34 3.35 -19.66
C GLY A 345 -35.73 3.45 -21.06
N GLY A 346 -36.48 2.94 -22.04
CA GLY A 346 -36.06 2.73 -23.43
C GLY A 346 -36.87 1.59 -24.05
N SER A 347 -36.56 1.22 -25.30
CA SER A 347 -37.17 0.07 -26.00
C SER A 347 -36.19 -1.09 -26.26
N GLY A 348 -34.91 -0.93 -25.93
CA GLY A 348 -33.91 -1.97 -26.01
C GLY A 348 -34.00 -2.99 -24.86
N ALA A 349 -33.35 -4.13 -25.04
CA ALA A 349 -33.27 -5.16 -24.00
C ALA A 349 -32.38 -4.70 -22.84
N VAL A 350 -32.90 -4.75 -21.61
CA VAL A 350 -32.11 -4.51 -20.40
C VAL A 350 -31.10 -5.65 -20.22
N TRP A 351 -29.85 -5.31 -19.95
CA TRP A 351 -28.77 -6.25 -19.71
C TRP A 351 -28.30 -6.23 -18.24
N ASP A 352 -27.57 -7.27 -17.81
CA ASP A 352 -26.94 -7.35 -16.48
C ASP A 352 -25.42 -7.39 -16.65
N PRO A 353 -24.65 -6.40 -16.17
CA PRO A 353 -23.20 -6.40 -16.31
C PRO A 353 -22.51 -7.62 -15.66
N LYS A 354 -23.19 -8.32 -14.74
CA LYS A 354 -22.68 -9.54 -14.09
C LYS A 354 -22.53 -10.73 -15.04
N THR A 355 -23.12 -10.69 -16.24
CA THR A 355 -22.87 -11.71 -17.27
C THR A 355 -21.53 -11.53 -17.99
N TYR A 356 -20.89 -10.37 -17.85
CA TYR A 356 -19.63 -10.03 -18.49
C TYR A 356 -18.46 -10.03 -17.51
N TYR A 357 -18.62 -9.44 -16.33
CA TYR A 357 -17.59 -9.38 -15.30
C TYR A 357 -18.17 -9.27 -13.87
N GLY A 358 -17.36 -9.63 -12.88
CA GLY A 358 -17.73 -9.47 -11.47
C GLY A 358 -17.50 -8.04 -10.99
N TYR A 359 -18.52 -7.42 -10.40
CA TYR A 359 -18.41 -6.13 -9.71
C TYR A 359 -19.22 -6.14 -8.39
N SER A 360 -18.99 -5.12 -7.56
CA SER A 360 -19.77 -4.83 -6.36
C SER A 360 -20.03 -3.33 -6.29
N LEU A 361 -21.22 -2.95 -5.83
CA LEU A 361 -21.61 -1.56 -5.66
C LEU A 361 -21.33 -1.09 -4.23
N ASP A 362 -20.61 0.01 -4.09
CA ASP A 362 -20.63 0.81 -2.86
C ASP A 362 -22.01 1.47 -2.68
N LYS A 363 -22.35 1.88 -1.45
CA LYS A 363 -23.59 2.64 -1.23
C LYS A 363 -23.42 4.03 -1.83
N ALA A 364 -24.36 4.47 -2.67
CA ALA A 364 -24.31 5.78 -3.32
C ALA A 364 -24.01 6.93 -2.34
N ALA A 365 -24.63 6.92 -1.15
CA ALA A 365 -24.42 7.94 -0.12
C ALA A 365 -22.97 8.02 0.42
N ASP A 366 -22.20 6.93 0.35
CA ASP A 366 -20.81 6.87 0.81
C ASP A 366 -19.81 7.35 -0.29
N VAL A 367 -20.23 7.32 -1.56
CA VAL A 367 -19.41 7.63 -2.75
C VAL A 367 -18.73 9.01 -2.70
N PRO A 368 -19.37 10.12 -2.28
CA PRO A 368 -18.69 11.42 -2.22
C PRO A 368 -17.49 11.42 -1.27
N ALA A 369 -17.54 10.70 -0.16
CA ALA A 369 -16.41 10.56 0.77
C ALA A 369 -15.32 9.62 0.21
N LEU A 370 -15.76 8.51 -0.40
CA LEU A 370 -14.89 7.53 -1.05
C LEU A 370 -14.05 8.18 -2.15
N LEU A 371 -14.63 8.99 -3.03
CA LEU A 371 -13.91 9.54 -4.17
C LEU A 371 -13.13 10.82 -3.85
N LYS A 372 -13.57 11.61 -2.86
CA LYS A 372 -12.77 12.74 -2.32
C LYS A 372 -11.45 12.27 -1.71
N SER A 373 -11.40 11.05 -1.17
CA SER A 373 -10.20 10.45 -0.54
C SER A 373 -9.47 9.42 -1.41
N GLY A 374 -10.16 8.73 -2.31
CA GLY A 374 -9.62 7.66 -3.16
C GLY A 374 -9.08 8.14 -4.51
N ALA A 375 -9.86 8.92 -5.25
CA ALA A 375 -9.61 9.17 -6.68
C ALA A 375 -8.35 10.00 -6.97
N GLY A 376 -7.77 9.83 -8.15
CA GLY A 376 -6.53 10.45 -8.60
C GLY A 376 -5.25 9.83 -7.99
N PRO A 377 -4.07 10.42 -8.26
CA PRO A 377 -2.79 9.76 -8.01
C PRO A 377 -2.53 9.37 -6.55
N ARG A 378 -1.96 8.17 -6.38
CA ARG A 378 -1.61 7.50 -5.13
C ARG A 378 -0.10 7.43 -4.97
N SER A 379 0.39 7.62 -3.74
CA SER A 379 1.82 7.46 -3.39
C SER A 379 2.35 6.04 -3.53
N SER A 380 1.48 5.02 -3.55
CA SER A 380 1.82 3.58 -3.53
C SER A 380 1.90 2.90 -4.91
N ILE A 381 1.63 3.64 -5.99
CA ILE A 381 1.67 3.14 -7.37
C ILE A 381 2.90 3.70 -8.09
N GLY A 382 3.53 2.91 -8.97
CA GLY A 382 4.65 3.34 -9.81
C GLY A 382 6.01 3.48 -9.09
N THR A 383 6.12 3.11 -7.81
CA THR A 383 7.38 3.23 -7.04
C THR A 383 8.17 1.93 -6.97
N THR A 384 9.51 2.04 -6.93
CA THR A 384 10.47 0.92 -6.84
C THR A 384 11.05 0.70 -5.44
N THR A 385 10.63 1.50 -4.45
CA THR A 385 10.59 1.02 -3.07
C THR A 385 9.88 -0.34 -3.09
N ALA A 386 10.43 -1.34 -2.40
CA ALA A 386 9.68 -2.55 -2.07
C ALA A 386 8.62 -2.21 -1.00
N THR A 387 7.66 -1.33 -1.37
CA THR A 387 6.34 -1.32 -0.79
C THR A 387 5.91 -2.78 -0.82
N THR A 388 5.80 -3.37 0.36
CA THR A 388 5.26 -4.71 0.51
C THR A 388 3.77 -4.58 0.28
N THR A 389 3.40 -4.42 -0.99
CA THR A 389 2.04 -4.27 -1.48
C THR A 389 1.39 -5.64 -1.37
N THR A 390 1.04 -5.95 -0.12
CA THR A 390 -0.18 -6.67 0.22
C THR A 390 -1.19 -6.43 -0.87
N THR A 391 -1.63 -7.51 -1.48
CA THR A 391 -2.69 -7.56 -2.48
C THR A 391 -4.01 -7.11 -1.87
N THR A 392 -4.15 -5.80 -1.71
CA THR A 392 -5.39 -5.08 -1.97
C THR A 392 -5.40 -4.80 -3.49
N THR A 393 -5.60 -5.76 -4.39
CA THR A 393 -6.83 -6.56 -4.53
C THR A 393 -7.77 -6.48 -3.34
N THR A 394 -8.71 -5.55 -3.41
CA THR A 394 -10.08 -5.96 -3.13
C THR A 394 -10.44 -6.91 -4.27
N PRO A 395 -10.33 -8.25 -4.17
CA PRO A 395 -11.30 -9.04 -4.92
C PRO A 395 -12.68 -8.62 -4.40
N LYS A 396 -13.76 -8.92 -5.13
CA LYS A 396 -15.06 -9.13 -4.45
C LYS A 396 -14.77 -10.03 -3.25
N ALA A 397 -14.89 -9.48 -2.03
CA ALA A 397 -14.22 -10.06 -0.87
C ALA A 397 -14.56 -11.55 -0.76
N ALA A 398 -13.54 -12.42 -0.93
CA ALA A 398 -13.72 -13.86 -0.80
C ALA A 398 -14.13 -14.11 0.66
N ALA A 399 -15.44 -14.30 0.86
CA ALA A 399 -16.16 -13.71 1.98
C ALA A 399 -15.43 -13.96 3.31
N ALA A 400 -14.90 -12.87 3.90
CA ALA A 400 -13.82 -12.89 4.89
C ALA A 400 -14.01 -14.02 5.90
N THR A 401 -13.20 -15.08 5.77
CA THR A 401 -13.55 -16.41 6.31
C THR A 401 -13.77 -16.30 7.81
N THR A 402 -15.04 -16.36 8.22
CA THR A 402 -15.42 -16.05 9.59
C THR A 402 -15.41 -17.32 10.41
N LEU A 403 -14.42 -17.44 11.29
CA LEU A 403 -14.30 -18.52 12.26
C LEU A 403 -14.94 -18.06 13.57
N THR A 404 -16.09 -18.63 13.90
CA THR A 404 -16.84 -18.28 15.11
C THR A 404 -16.27 -18.99 16.32
N VAL A 405 -15.91 -18.22 17.35
CA VAL A 405 -15.47 -18.72 18.66
C VAL A 405 -16.56 -18.43 19.69
N ALA A 406 -17.01 -19.45 20.42
CA ALA A 406 -17.97 -19.28 21.50
C ALA A 406 -17.72 -20.31 22.61
N LYS A 407 -17.40 -19.83 23.82
CA LYS A 407 -17.05 -20.67 24.98
C LYS A 407 -18.16 -21.64 25.42
N ASP A 408 -19.41 -21.34 25.10
CA ASP A 408 -20.60 -22.16 25.35
C ASP A 408 -20.82 -23.29 24.32
N GLY A 409 -19.97 -23.39 23.29
CA GLY A 409 -20.13 -24.34 22.19
C GLY A 409 -21.08 -23.89 21.08
N SER A 410 -21.61 -22.66 21.13
CA SER A 410 -22.52 -22.11 20.10
C SER A 410 -21.80 -21.52 18.87
N GLY A 411 -20.56 -21.93 18.63
CA GLY A 411 -19.68 -21.51 17.53
C GLY A 411 -18.81 -22.68 17.05
N GLN A 412 -18.08 -22.48 15.96
CA GLN A 412 -17.23 -23.53 15.36
C GLN A 412 -16.08 -23.97 16.27
N TYR A 413 -15.63 -23.09 17.18
CA TYR A 413 -14.57 -23.37 18.15
C TYR A 413 -14.95 -22.87 19.55
N SER A 414 -14.48 -23.54 20.59
CA SER A 414 -14.67 -23.13 21.99
C SER A 414 -13.55 -22.23 22.54
N THR A 415 -12.41 -22.16 21.84
CA THR A 415 -11.22 -21.37 22.21
C THR A 415 -10.68 -20.58 21.02
N VAL A 416 -10.01 -19.46 21.31
CA VAL A 416 -9.43 -18.57 20.29
C VAL A 416 -8.24 -19.24 19.60
N GLN A 417 -7.37 -19.93 20.35
CA GLN A 417 -6.24 -20.67 19.79
C GLN A 417 -6.67 -21.79 18.84
N ALA A 418 -7.82 -22.45 19.07
CA ALA A 418 -8.33 -23.46 18.15
C ALA A 418 -8.73 -22.85 16.80
N ALA A 419 -9.38 -21.68 16.81
CA ALA A 419 -9.66 -20.94 15.58
C ALA A 419 -8.38 -20.45 14.88
N VAL A 420 -7.40 -19.92 15.63
CA VAL A 420 -6.07 -19.55 15.07
C VAL A 420 -5.35 -20.76 14.48
N ASN A 421 -5.49 -21.95 15.08
CA ASN A 421 -4.92 -23.19 14.55
C ASN A 421 -5.58 -23.59 13.21
N ALA A 422 -6.88 -23.37 13.06
CA ALA A 422 -7.64 -23.69 11.85
C ALA A 422 -7.44 -22.71 10.68
N VAL A 423 -6.91 -21.49 10.92
CA VAL A 423 -6.49 -20.58 9.83
C VAL A 423 -5.44 -21.29 8.95
N PRO A 424 -5.59 -21.38 7.62
CA PRO A 424 -4.59 -21.98 6.75
C PRO A 424 -3.23 -21.26 6.82
N ALA A 425 -2.13 -22.00 6.64
CA ALA A 425 -0.82 -21.37 6.50
C ALA A 425 -0.74 -20.59 5.17
N ASN A 426 -0.11 -19.42 5.21
CA ASN A 426 0.05 -18.49 4.08
C ASN A 426 -1.31 -18.13 3.42
N ASN A 427 -2.35 -17.93 4.23
CA ASN A 427 -3.69 -17.58 3.75
C ASN A 427 -3.67 -16.28 2.92
N PRO A 428 -4.16 -16.29 1.66
CA PRO A 428 -4.02 -15.16 0.72
C PRO A 428 -5.02 -14.01 0.96
N SER A 429 -5.88 -14.13 1.96
CA SER A 429 -6.94 -13.17 2.29
C SER A 429 -7.22 -13.15 3.79
N ARG A 430 -7.96 -12.12 4.25
CA ARG A 430 -8.26 -11.91 5.67
C ARG A 430 -9.20 -12.98 6.21
N VAL A 431 -8.82 -13.55 7.35
CA VAL A 431 -9.61 -14.54 8.11
C VAL A 431 -10.01 -13.89 9.43
N VAL A 432 -11.32 -13.85 9.71
CA VAL A 432 -11.89 -13.14 10.86
C VAL A 432 -12.29 -14.16 11.92
N ILE A 433 -11.59 -14.15 13.04
CA ILE A 433 -11.91 -14.92 14.22
C ILE A 433 -12.90 -14.09 15.05
N ALA A 434 -14.18 -14.38 14.86
CA ALA A 434 -15.29 -13.68 15.49
C ALA A 434 -15.59 -14.32 16.85
N VAL A 435 -15.15 -13.67 17.93
CA VAL A 435 -15.21 -14.17 19.30
C VAL A 435 -16.45 -13.62 20.01
N LYS A 436 -17.37 -14.50 20.41
CA LYS A 436 -18.55 -14.12 21.18
C LYS A 436 -18.19 -13.68 22.60
N PRO A 437 -19.00 -12.82 23.25
CA PRO A 437 -18.82 -12.41 24.63
C PRO A 437 -18.48 -13.53 25.61
N GLY A 438 -17.58 -13.24 26.54
CA GLY A 438 -17.06 -14.17 27.54
C GLY A 438 -15.59 -13.95 27.86
N THR A 439 -15.13 -14.60 28.94
CA THR A 439 -13.73 -14.60 29.38
C THR A 439 -13.03 -15.90 28.95
N TYR A 440 -12.08 -15.77 28.05
CA TYR A 440 -11.26 -16.83 27.47
C TYR A 440 -9.91 -16.85 28.20
N ARG A 441 -9.75 -17.76 29.17
CA ARG A 441 -8.47 -17.94 29.88
C ARG A 441 -7.59 -18.91 29.10
N GLU A 442 -6.82 -18.37 28.17
CA GLU A 442 -5.95 -19.14 27.27
C GLU A 442 -4.76 -18.28 26.79
N LEU A 443 -3.67 -18.93 26.42
CA LEU A 443 -2.56 -18.31 25.69
C LEU A 443 -2.85 -18.40 24.19
N VAL A 444 -2.73 -17.28 23.47
CA VAL A 444 -2.98 -17.23 22.03
C VAL A 444 -1.71 -16.81 21.28
N LYS A 445 -1.19 -17.70 20.43
CA LYS A 445 -0.11 -17.40 19.48
C LYS A 445 -0.62 -17.41 18.05
N VAL A 446 -0.46 -16.28 17.35
CA VAL A 446 -0.63 -16.14 15.90
C VAL A 446 0.77 -16.21 15.26
N PRO A 447 1.16 -17.35 14.63
CA PRO A 447 2.50 -17.54 14.06
C PRO A 447 2.68 -16.79 12.73
N ALA A 448 3.92 -16.44 12.40
CA ALA A 448 4.27 -15.62 11.22
C ALA A 448 3.75 -16.14 9.87
N ASN A 449 3.56 -17.45 9.74
CA ASN A 449 2.98 -18.08 8.54
C ASN A 449 1.45 -18.01 8.47
N LYS A 450 0.79 -17.12 9.23
CA LYS A 450 -0.66 -16.88 9.21
C LYS A 450 -0.96 -15.37 9.16
N PRO A 451 -0.61 -14.69 8.05
CA PRO A 451 -0.82 -13.26 7.87
C PRO A 451 -2.32 -12.93 7.83
N HIS A 452 -2.67 -11.63 7.84
CA HIS A 452 -4.06 -11.17 7.62
C HIS A 452 -5.11 -11.76 8.59
N VAL A 453 -4.72 -12.22 9.78
CA VAL A 453 -5.68 -12.67 10.81
C VAL A 453 -6.29 -11.47 11.51
N THR A 454 -7.61 -11.43 11.66
CA THR A 454 -8.31 -10.50 12.54
C THR A 454 -8.91 -11.28 13.70
N ILE A 455 -8.66 -10.87 14.95
CA ILE A 455 -9.42 -11.37 16.12
C ILE A 455 -10.36 -10.25 16.57
N GLN A 456 -11.66 -10.50 16.54
CA GLN A 456 -12.69 -9.49 16.77
C GLN A 456 -13.74 -9.95 17.77
N GLY A 457 -13.96 -9.16 18.83
CA GLY A 457 -15.06 -9.37 19.76
C GLY A 457 -16.40 -8.97 19.14
N THR A 458 -17.42 -9.82 19.26
CA THR A 458 -18.77 -9.57 18.71
C THR A 458 -19.74 -8.95 19.73
N GLY A 459 -19.23 -8.45 20.86
CA GLY A 459 -20.02 -7.75 21.87
C GLY A 459 -20.38 -6.32 21.47
N GLY A 460 -21.34 -5.72 22.18
CA GLY A 460 -21.66 -4.29 22.05
C GLY A 460 -20.58 -3.38 22.65
N SER A 461 -19.71 -3.95 23.49
CA SER A 461 -18.55 -3.29 24.07
C SER A 461 -17.33 -4.20 24.03
N ARG A 462 -16.16 -3.59 23.84
CA ARG A 462 -14.83 -4.22 23.95
C ARG A 462 -14.52 -4.91 25.29
N LYS A 463 -15.33 -4.66 26.32
CA LYS A 463 -15.23 -5.34 27.63
C LYS A 463 -15.95 -6.70 27.64
N ASP A 464 -16.92 -6.89 26.75
CA ASP A 464 -17.78 -8.08 26.72
C ASP A 464 -16.99 -9.35 26.35
N THR A 465 -15.87 -9.18 25.62
CA THR A 465 -15.00 -10.26 25.16
C THR A 465 -13.59 -10.03 25.71
N THR A 466 -13.08 -10.96 26.53
CA THR A 466 -11.77 -10.83 27.18
C THR A 466 -10.92 -12.08 26.95
N ILE A 467 -9.70 -11.93 26.44
CA ILE A 467 -8.65 -12.96 26.42
C ILE A 467 -7.68 -12.65 27.57
N VAL A 468 -7.40 -13.63 28.43
CA VAL A 468 -6.64 -13.40 29.68
C VAL A 468 -5.73 -14.56 30.06
N TYR A 469 -4.53 -14.26 30.56
CA TYR A 469 -3.64 -15.23 31.21
C TYR A 469 -2.71 -14.55 32.22
N ASN A 470 -2.05 -15.32 33.08
CA ASN A 470 -1.27 -14.84 34.23
C ASN A 470 0.20 -15.28 34.21
N ASN A 471 0.81 -15.39 33.03
CA ASN A 471 2.25 -15.67 32.91
C ASN A 471 3.06 -14.40 33.17
N ALA A 472 4.16 -14.52 33.91
CA ALA A 472 5.21 -13.52 34.03
C ALA A 472 6.54 -14.05 33.45
N SER A 473 7.53 -13.17 33.30
CA SER A 473 8.86 -13.50 32.79
C SER A 473 9.59 -14.55 33.63
N GLY A 474 9.34 -14.59 34.93
CA GLY A 474 9.88 -15.57 35.87
C GLY A 474 9.06 -16.87 35.98
N THR A 475 7.87 -16.95 35.38
CA THR A 475 7.04 -18.16 35.43
C THR A 475 7.79 -19.33 34.75
N PRO A 476 7.97 -20.49 35.41
CA PRO A 476 8.56 -21.67 34.80
C PRO A 476 7.72 -22.21 33.64
N LYS A 477 8.37 -22.70 32.57
CA LYS A 477 7.68 -23.42 31.50
C LYS A 477 7.33 -24.85 31.94
N PRO A 478 6.19 -25.41 31.52
CA PRO A 478 5.82 -26.81 31.82
C PRO A 478 6.79 -27.89 31.31
N ASP A 479 7.64 -27.55 30.33
CA ASP A 479 8.65 -28.45 29.75
C ASP A 479 10.01 -28.45 30.49
N GLY A 480 10.17 -27.61 31.52
CA GLY A 480 11.40 -27.46 32.28
C GLY A 480 12.52 -26.69 31.55
N SER A 481 12.29 -26.12 30.37
CA SER A 481 13.29 -25.37 29.57
C SER A 481 13.56 -23.93 30.08
N GLY A 482 13.57 -23.76 31.41
CA GLY A 482 13.67 -22.48 32.10
C GLY A 482 12.33 -21.74 32.20
N THR A 483 12.38 -20.41 32.32
CA THR A 483 11.19 -19.55 32.44
C THR A 483 10.70 -19.05 31.08
N TYR A 484 9.53 -18.42 31.03
CA TYR A 484 9.00 -17.80 29.81
C TYR A 484 9.82 -16.60 29.32
N GLY A 485 10.38 -15.79 30.23
CA GLY A 485 10.99 -14.49 29.90
C GLY A 485 9.94 -13.45 29.48
N THR A 486 10.28 -12.15 29.50
CA THR A 486 9.33 -11.06 29.21
C THR A 486 8.55 -11.30 27.92
N GLY A 487 9.24 -11.47 26.79
CA GLY A 487 8.59 -11.70 25.49
C GLY A 487 7.81 -13.03 25.40
N GLY A 488 8.07 -14.01 26.27
CA GLY A 488 7.32 -15.28 26.34
C GLY A 488 6.14 -15.26 27.31
N SER A 489 6.05 -14.26 28.19
CA SER A 489 4.93 -14.10 29.16
C SER A 489 3.61 -13.68 28.51
N ALA A 490 3.64 -13.29 27.23
CA ALA A 490 2.53 -12.70 26.49
C ALA A 490 1.27 -13.58 26.49
N THR A 491 0.16 -13.03 27.00
CA THR A 491 -1.17 -13.67 26.87
C THR A 491 -1.58 -13.82 25.40
N VAL A 492 -1.34 -12.80 24.59
CA VAL A 492 -1.45 -12.86 23.12
C VAL A 492 -0.10 -12.51 22.48
N ALA A 493 0.44 -13.42 21.68
CA ALA A 493 1.67 -13.25 20.92
C ALA A 493 1.40 -13.27 19.41
N VAL A 494 1.66 -12.15 18.74
CA VAL A 494 1.43 -11.96 17.29
C VAL A 494 2.76 -11.85 16.58
N ASP A 495 3.09 -12.87 15.79
CA ASP A 495 4.29 -12.92 14.95
C ASP A 495 3.96 -12.67 13.46
N ALA A 496 2.70 -12.36 13.13
CA ALA A 496 2.17 -12.31 11.76
C ALA A 496 1.88 -10.89 11.25
N ASP A 497 2.34 -10.59 10.04
CA ASP A 497 2.10 -9.31 9.34
C ASP A 497 0.60 -9.11 9.01
N ASP A 498 0.15 -7.86 8.97
CA ASP A 498 -1.23 -7.44 8.64
C ASP A 498 -2.33 -7.98 9.59
N PHE A 499 -1.93 -8.38 10.80
CA PHE A 499 -2.82 -8.77 11.90
C PHE A 499 -3.69 -7.62 12.41
N GLN A 500 -4.91 -7.93 12.84
CA GLN A 500 -5.78 -6.97 13.54
C GLN A 500 -6.38 -7.54 14.84
N ALA A 501 -6.51 -6.70 15.86
CA ALA A 501 -7.37 -6.97 17.01
C ALA A 501 -8.43 -5.87 17.13
N ARG A 502 -9.70 -6.26 17.29
CA ARG A 502 -10.85 -5.32 17.24
C ARG A 502 -11.88 -5.59 18.33
N ASN A 503 -12.37 -4.53 18.98
CA ASN A 503 -13.52 -4.58 19.90
C ASN A 503 -13.44 -5.69 20.97
N LEU A 504 -12.28 -5.84 21.61
CA LEU A 504 -12.06 -6.84 22.67
C LEU A 504 -11.02 -6.37 23.70
N THR A 505 -10.92 -7.11 24.81
CA THR A 505 -9.92 -6.90 25.86
C THR A 505 -8.87 -8.01 25.79
N ILE A 506 -7.60 -7.63 25.85
CA ILE A 506 -6.46 -8.53 26.08
C ILE A 506 -5.85 -8.13 27.42
N SER A 507 -5.79 -9.05 28.38
CA SER A 507 -5.21 -8.78 29.69
C SER A 507 -4.15 -9.79 30.05
N ASN A 508 -3.05 -9.34 30.66
CA ASN A 508 -2.35 -10.17 31.62
C ASN A 508 -3.00 -9.92 33.00
N ASP A 509 -3.19 -10.97 33.79
CA ASP A 509 -3.71 -10.88 35.18
C ASP A 509 -2.81 -11.62 36.19
N PHE A 510 -1.50 -11.60 35.93
CA PHE A 510 -0.47 -11.96 36.89
C PHE A 510 -0.55 -11.11 38.17
N ASP A 511 -0.61 -11.78 39.32
CA ASP A 511 -0.64 -11.14 40.63
C ASP A 511 0.79 -10.86 41.12
N GLU A 512 1.29 -9.65 40.85
CA GLU A 512 2.58 -9.18 41.39
C GLU A 512 2.62 -9.30 42.92
N ALA A 513 1.52 -9.08 43.67
CA ALA A 513 1.53 -9.14 45.14
C ALA A 513 1.73 -10.56 45.67
N ALA A 514 1.15 -11.56 45.00
CA ALA A 514 1.30 -12.98 45.37
C ALA A 514 2.67 -13.58 44.97
N HIS A 515 3.35 -12.99 43.98
CA HIS A 515 4.51 -13.59 43.30
C HIS A 515 5.77 -12.70 43.31
N GLN A 516 6.14 -12.21 44.49
CA GLN A 516 7.39 -11.46 44.71
C GLN A 516 8.67 -12.33 44.67
N ASP A 517 8.53 -13.66 44.56
CA ASP A 517 9.62 -14.65 44.49
C ASP A 517 10.22 -14.84 43.09
N ILE A 518 9.52 -14.39 42.04
CA ILE A 518 9.93 -14.52 40.63
C ILE A 518 10.05 -13.16 39.93
N ALA A 519 10.59 -13.15 38.71
CA ALA A 519 10.59 -11.97 37.85
C ALA A 519 9.17 -11.66 37.31
N GLN A 520 8.78 -10.40 37.38
CA GLN A 520 7.36 -9.95 37.41
C GLN A 520 6.84 -9.35 36.10
N GLN A 521 7.66 -9.18 35.06
CA GLN A 521 7.23 -8.61 33.77
C GLN A 521 6.14 -9.47 33.13
N ALA A 522 4.96 -8.91 32.87
CA ALA A 522 3.75 -9.67 32.58
C ALA A 522 3.02 -9.11 31.33
N VAL A 523 3.48 -9.53 30.15
CA VAL A 523 2.99 -9.01 28.87
C VAL A 523 1.54 -9.47 28.61
N ALA A 524 0.67 -8.54 28.26
CA ALA A 524 -0.69 -8.82 27.80
C ALA A 524 -0.70 -9.10 26.29
N LEU A 525 -0.12 -8.18 25.51
CA LEU A 525 0.01 -8.32 24.06
C LEU A 525 1.47 -8.09 23.63
N ARG A 526 2.02 -9.04 22.88
CA ARG A 526 3.24 -8.87 22.10
C ARG A 526 2.91 -8.80 20.61
N THR A 527 3.40 -7.78 19.92
CA THR A 527 3.50 -7.75 18.46
C THR A 527 4.96 -7.98 18.06
N SER A 528 5.19 -8.68 16.95
CA SER A 528 6.52 -9.00 16.42
C SER A 528 6.47 -9.01 14.88
N ALA A 529 5.78 -8.03 14.29
CA ALA A 529 5.31 -8.03 12.90
C ALA A 529 5.15 -6.60 12.34
N ASP A 530 4.87 -6.46 11.05
CA ASP A 530 4.49 -5.20 10.39
C ASP A 530 2.97 -5.06 10.20
N LYS A 531 2.50 -3.81 10.07
CA LYS A 531 1.11 -3.41 9.83
C LYS A 531 0.09 -3.96 10.83
N VAL A 532 0.45 -4.02 12.12
CA VAL A 532 -0.45 -4.50 13.18
C VAL A 532 -1.44 -3.41 13.57
N PHE A 533 -2.74 -3.63 13.33
CA PHE A 533 -3.80 -2.66 13.61
C PHE A 533 -4.65 -3.05 14.83
N LEU A 534 -4.66 -2.20 15.85
CA LEU A 534 -5.44 -2.38 17.07
C LEU A 534 -6.52 -1.27 17.14
N ASP A 535 -7.78 -1.63 16.87
CA ASP A 535 -8.91 -0.69 16.89
C ASP A 535 -9.89 -1.01 18.02
N SER A 536 -10.21 0.00 18.82
CA SER A 536 -11.24 -0.09 19.84
C SER A 536 -11.02 -1.24 20.83
N VAL A 537 -9.76 -1.55 21.17
CA VAL A 537 -9.40 -2.59 22.14
C VAL A 537 -9.21 -2.02 23.55
N ILE A 538 -8.98 -2.93 24.51
CA ILE A 538 -8.29 -2.67 25.77
C ILE A 538 -7.09 -3.61 25.85
N VAL A 539 -5.89 -3.09 26.11
CA VAL A 539 -4.72 -3.90 26.47
C VAL A 539 -4.36 -3.57 27.92
N SER A 540 -4.36 -4.57 28.81
CA SER A 540 -4.32 -4.34 30.27
C SER A 540 -3.32 -5.25 30.98
N GLY A 541 -2.59 -4.71 31.95
CA GLY A 541 -1.63 -5.45 32.76
C GLY A 541 -1.08 -4.59 33.90
N ASP A 542 0.20 -4.77 34.20
CA ASP A 542 0.95 -4.01 35.20
C ASP A 542 2.32 -3.59 34.67
N GLN A 543 3.38 -4.32 34.97
CA GLN A 543 4.69 -4.13 34.36
C GLN A 543 4.76 -4.81 32.97
N ASP A 544 5.35 -4.14 31.99
CA ASP A 544 5.61 -4.63 30.63
C ASP A 544 4.32 -5.01 29.85
N THR A 545 3.19 -4.32 30.06
CA THR A 545 1.86 -4.69 29.48
C THR A 545 1.84 -4.91 27.96
N LEU A 546 2.40 -3.99 27.17
CA LEU A 546 2.31 -3.98 25.70
C LEU A 546 3.69 -3.91 25.06
N LEU A 547 4.13 -5.04 24.50
CA LEU A 547 5.40 -5.18 23.79
C LEU A 547 5.18 -4.96 22.28
N VAL A 548 5.51 -3.76 21.81
CA VAL A 548 5.51 -3.36 20.39
C VAL A 548 6.88 -3.63 19.77
N ASP A 549 7.10 -4.88 19.37
CA ASP A 549 8.38 -5.38 18.87
C ASP A 549 8.37 -5.71 17.36
N THR A 550 9.56 -5.98 16.80
CA THR A 550 9.73 -6.36 15.38
C THR A 550 10.36 -7.75 15.25
N ALA A 551 10.01 -8.48 14.18
CA ALA A 551 10.48 -9.86 13.91
C ALA A 551 12.01 -10.05 13.98
N SER A 552 12.77 -9.01 13.67
CA SER A 552 14.22 -8.92 13.86
C SER A 552 14.63 -7.45 14.04
N LYS A 553 15.90 -7.17 14.43
CA LYS A 553 16.41 -5.78 14.54
C LYS A 553 16.41 -5.04 13.19
N ASP A 554 16.58 -5.77 12.10
CA ASP A 554 16.67 -5.26 10.72
C ASP A 554 15.32 -5.20 9.98
N ARG A 555 14.32 -6.02 10.37
CA ARG A 555 12.93 -5.92 9.87
C ARG A 555 12.20 -4.69 10.41
N LEU A 556 11.56 -3.93 9.53
CA LEU A 556 10.53 -2.96 9.94
C LEU A 556 9.36 -3.70 10.58
N GLY A 557 8.71 -3.05 11.55
CA GLY A 557 7.38 -3.41 12.01
C GLY A 557 6.66 -2.16 12.49
N ARG A 558 5.47 -1.90 11.96
CA ARG A 558 4.58 -0.80 12.33
C ARG A 558 3.39 -1.30 13.11
N VAL A 559 3.01 -0.56 14.13
CA VAL A 559 1.82 -0.82 14.95
C VAL A 559 0.99 0.45 15.02
N TYR A 560 -0.29 0.38 14.62
CA TYR A 560 -1.23 1.49 14.76
C TYR A 560 -2.33 1.11 15.75
N ILE A 561 -2.46 1.91 16.79
CA ILE A 561 -3.35 1.70 17.93
C ILE A 561 -4.29 2.90 17.98
N THR A 562 -5.59 2.67 17.76
CA THR A 562 -6.57 3.77 17.64
C THR A 562 -7.85 3.48 18.42
N ASN A 563 -8.52 4.55 18.86
CA ASN A 563 -9.77 4.50 19.65
C ASN A 563 -9.67 3.64 20.93
N SER A 564 -8.47 3.33 21.43
CA SER A 564 -8.18 2.18 22.32
C SER A 564 -7.79 2.59 23.74
N TYR A 565 -7.74 1.61 24.66
CA TYR A 565 -7.18 1.77 26.01
C TYR A 565 -5.90 0.94 26.16
N VAL A 566 -4.87 1.51 26.80
CA VAL A 566 -3.69 0.76 27.26
C VAL A 566 -3.48 1.05 28.75
N VAL A 567 -3.42 0.01 29.59
CA VAL A 567 -3.45 0.11 31.06
C VAL A 567 -2.25 -0.60 31.67
N GLY A 568 -1.46 0.11 32.49
CA GLY A 568 -0.28 -0.47 33.15
C GLY A 568 0.45 0.50 34.08
N ASN A 569 1.63 0.10 34.57
CA ASN A 569 2.43 0.88 35.50
C ASN A 569 3.90 1.08 35.04
N THR A 570 4.67 0.03 34.80
CA THR A 570 6.13 0.12 34.54
C THR A 570 6.43 -0.35 33.14
N ASP A 571 7.15 0.48 32.36
CA ASP A 571 7.56 0.21 30.97
C ASP A 571 6.43 -0.32 30.08
N PHE A 572 5.19 0.12 30.33
CA PHE A 572 4.02 -0.65 29.91
C PHE A 572 3.64 -0.49 28.42
N ILE A 573 4.35 0.37 27.68
CA ILE A 573 4.39 0.43 26.21
C ILE A 573 5.87 0.45 25.79
N PHE A 574 6.41 -0.67 25.31
CA PHE A 574 7.86 -0.84 25.11
C PHE A 574 8.20 -1.67 23.88
N GLY A 575 9.43 -1.55 23.37
CA GLY A 575 9.90 -2.29 22.18
C GLY A 575 10.49 -1.42 21.07
N ARG A 576 10.86 -2.07 19.96
CA ARG A 576 11.63 -1.46 18.85
C ARG A 576 10.83 -1.14 17.58
N ALA A 577 9.52 -1.42 17.58
CA ALA A 577 8.64 -1.13 16.46
C ALA A 577 8.39 0.38 16.28
N THR A 578 7.96 0.76 15.08
CA THR A 578 7.34 2.06 14.82
C THR A 578 5.90 1.99 15.32
N ALA A 579 5.66 2.36 16.57
CA ALA A 579 4.34 2.32 17.19
C ALA A 579 3.68 3.70 17.20
N VAL A 580 2.41 3.77 16.82
CA VAL A 580 1.59 4.99 16.84
C VAL A 580 0.32 4.72 17.64
N ILE A 581 0.15 5.46 18.74
CA ILE A 581 -1.02 5.45 19.61
C ILE A 581 -1.79 6.75 19.38
N ASP A 582 -2.87 6.68 18.61
CA ASP A 582 -3.68 7.82 18.20
C ASP A 582 -5.09 7.77 18.83
N LYS A 583 -5.69 8.92 19.15
CA LYS A 583 -7.08 9.03 19.65
C LYS A 583 -7.44 8.02 20.77
N SER A 584 -6.49 7.74 21.66
CA SER A 584 -6.56 6.65 22.63
C SER A 584 -6.37 7.14 24.07
N VAL A 585 -6.67 6.28 25.04
CA VAL A 585 -6.54 6.56 26.47
C VAL A 585 -5.46 5.66 27.07
N ILE A 586 -4.41 6.28 27.58
CA ILE A 586 -3.31 5.64 28.29
C ILE A 586 -3.62 5.78 29.79
N THR A 587 -3.94 4.65 30.44
CA THR A 587 -4.38 4.62 31.84
C THR A 587 -3.24 4.17 32.76
N LEU A 588 -2.80 5.09 33.61
CA LEU A 588 -1.80 4.89 34.65
C LEU A 588 -2.41 4.13 35.83
N LYS A 589 -1.75 3.04 36.25
CA LYS A 589 -2.20 2.17 37.34
C LYS A 589 -1.22 2.23 38.52
N LYS A 590 -1.72 2.14 39.76
CA LYS A 590 -0.89 1.93 40.95
C LYS A 590 -0.23 0.55 40.90
N ARG A 591 1.01 0.44 41.38
CA ARG A 591 1.67 -0.87 41.56
C ARG A 591 0.98 -1.70 42.64
N TRP A 592 1.28 -3.00 42.69
CA TRP A 592 0.70 -3.96 43.65
C TRP A 592 0.74 -3.52 45.12
N ASN A 593 1.79 -2.79 45.51
CA ASN A 593 1.99 -2.24 46.85
C ASN A 593 1.28 -0.88 47.08
N GLY A 594 0.37 -0.48 46.18
CA GLY A 594 -0.36 0.79 46.21
C GLY A 594 0.44 2.01 45.75
N THR A 595 1.74 1.88 45.47
CA THR A 595 2.55 3.04 45.07
C THR A 595 2.16 3.58 43.70
N SER A 596 2.15 4.91 43.58
CA SER A 596 2.10 5.61 42.29
C SER A 596 3.53 5.88 41.86
N ALA A 597 4.06 5.05 40.97
CA ALA A 597 5.36 5.19 40.33
C ALA A 597 5.39 4.34 39.05
N GLY A 598 5.95 4.87 37.96
CA GLY A 598 5.97 4.16 36.68
C GLY A 598 6.47 4.97 35.50
N TYR A 599 6.47 4.32 34.34
CA TYR A 599 7.00 4.82 33.07
C TYR A 599 6.02 4.43 31.95
N VAL A 600 5.52 5.42 31.20
CA VAL A 600 4.54 5.16 30.14
C VAL A 600 5.16 4.46 28.93
N THR A 601 6.36 4.90 28.51
CA THR A 601 7.06 4.31 27.36
C THR A 601 8.48 3.85 27.69
N ALA A 602 8.90 2.74 27.09
CA ALA A 602 10.30 2.27 27.11
C ALA A 602 10.74 1.82 25.70
N PRO A 603 10.90 2.75 24.74
CA PRO A 603 11.35 2.44 23.39
C PRO A 603 12.77 1.83 23.38
N SER A 604 13.00 0.88 22.49
CA SER A 604 14.31 0.26 22.19
C SER A 604 14.67 0.35 20.71
N THR A 605 14.35 1.51 20.12
CA THR A 605 14.40 1.81 18.69
C THR A 605 15.84 1.89 18.14
N ALA A 606 16.04 1.55 16.87
CA ALA A 606 17.27 1.86 16.14
C ALA A 606 17.26 3.30 15.57
N ALA A 607 18.44 3.93 15.45
CA ALA A 607 18.57 5.33 15.05
C ALA A 607 17.89 5.69 13.71
N ASN A 608 17.94 4.79 12.73
CA ASN A 608 17.35 5.01 11.41
C ASN A 608 15.84 4.74 11.33
N ARG A 609 15.14 4.64 12.47
CA ARG A 609 13.69 4.35 12.56
C ARG A 609 12.95 5.34 13.45
N LYS A 610 11.62 5.35 13.28
CA LYS A 610 10.67 5.94 14.22
C LYS A 610 10.43 4.99 15.41
N GLY A 611 10.16 5.53 16.60
CA GLY A 611 10.00 4.76 17.85
C GLY A 611 8.56 4.61 18.30
N ILE A 612 8.19 5.24 19.43
CA ILE A 612 6.82 5.29 19.95
C ILE A 612 6.24 6.72 19.84
N LEU A 613 5.12 6.88 19.14
CA LEU A 613 4.36 8.14 19.03
C LEU A 613 3.05 8.01 19.80
N ILE A 614 2.81 8.91 20.74
CA ILE A 614 1.48 9.13 21.34
C ILE A 614 0.93 10.43 20.74
N ALA A 615 -0.16 10.34 19.99
CA ALA A 615 -0.77 11.46 19.27
C ALA A 615 -2.24 11.62 19.64
N ASN A 616 -2.71 12.87 19.75
CA ASN A 616 -4.13 13.23 19.87
C ASN A 616 -4.89 12.44 20.98
N SER A 617 -4.19 12.07 22.05
CA SER A 617 -4.61 11.07 23.04
C SER A 617 -4.79 11.67 24.44
N THR A 618 -5.08 10.84 25.45
CA THR A 618 -5.14 11.25 26.86
C THR A 618 -4.30 10.31 27.74
N VAL A 619 -3.53 10.86 28.68
CA VAL A 619 -2.74 10.12 29.68
C VAL A 619 -3.26 10.47 31.09
N ASN A 620 -4.01 9.55 31.70
CA ASN A 620 -4.71 9.75 32.97
C ASN A 620 -4.70 8.51 33.87
N GLY A 621 -5.15 8.61 35.12
CA GLY A 621 -5.27 7.46 36.03
C GLY A 621 -5.55 7.88 37.47
N ASP A 622 -6.00 6.93 38.29
CA ASP A 622 -6.07 7.10 39.75
C ASP A 622 -4.68 6.82 40.34
N VAL A 623 -3.79 7.78 40.21
CA VAL A 623 -2.40 7.78 40.70
C VAL A 623 -2.05 9.17 41.24
N SER A 624 -1.11 9.27 42.16
CA SER A 624 -0.68 10.54 42.77
C SER A 624 -0.09 11.52 41.75
N ASP A 625 -0.19 12.82 42.02
CA ASP A 625 0.47 13.85 41.20
C ASP A 625 1.99 13.64 41.09
N ARG A 626 2.56 14.01 39.93
CA ARG A 626 4.00 13.96 39.62
C ARG A 626 4.67 12.61 39.92
N SER A 627 3.94 11.51 39.77
CA SER A 627 4.41 10.14 40.03
C SER A 627 5.01 9.43 38.81
N PHE A 628 4.53 9.71 37.60
CA PHE A 628 4.91 8.99 36.37
C PHE A 628 5.85 9.78 35.45
N TYR A 629 6.73 9.04 34.77
CA TYR A 629 7.47 9.52 33.60
C TYR A 629 6.70 9.18 32.32
N LEU A 630 6.80 10.04 31.30
CA LEU A 630 6.36 9.73 29.93
C LEU A 630 7.22 8.61 29.32
N GLY A 631 8.47 8.44 29.75
CA GLY A 631 9.27 7.27 29.40
C GLY A 631 10.73 7.31 29.79
N ARG A 632 11.46 6.28 29.34
CA ARG A 632 12.91 6.09 29.50
C ARG A 632 13.54 5.32 28.33
N ASN A 633 14.86 5.42 28.18
CA ASN A 633 15.60 4.91 27.03
C ASN A 633 16.03 3.44 27.18
N TRP A 634 15.24 2.49 26.65
CA TRP A 634 15.55 1.07 26.81
C TRP A 634 16.59 0.57 25.79
N HIS A 635 17.87 0.69 26.12
CA HIS A 635 18.95 0.02 25.39
C HIS A 635 18.89 -1.50 25.65
N ALA A 636 18.04 -2.20 24.89
CA ALA A 636 17.72 -3.61 25.08
C ALA A 636 18.99 -4.49 25.02
N GLY A 637 19.32 -5.13 26.14
CA GLY A 637 20.53 -5.94 26.30
C GLY A 637 21.83 -5.15 26.50
N GLY A 638 21.75 -3.84 26.80
CA GLY A 638 22.91 -2.95 26.88
C GLY A 638 23.41 -2.47 25.52
N ASP A 639 22.57 -2.53 24.48
CA ASP A 639 22.95 -2.19 23.11
C ASP A 639 23.06 -0.67 22.90
N ALA A 640 24.31 -0.18 22.98
CA ALA A 640 24.70 1.21 22.74
C ALA A 640 24.59 1.66 21.26
N SER A 641 24.16 0.80 20.33
CA SER A 641 23.85 1.17 18.94
C SER A 641 22.38 1.48 18.69
N LEU A 642 21.53 1.28 19.70
CA LEU A 642 20.15 1.76 19.72
C LEU A 642 20.13 3.28 19.99
N ASP A 643 19.07 3.90 19.52
CA ASP A 643 18.71 5.31 19.75
C ASP A 643 17.18 5.31 19.95
N PRO A 644 16.72 5.02 21.18
CA PRO A 644 15.33 5.07 21.58
C PRO A 644 14.61 6.38 21.18
N GLN A 645 13.36 6.27 20.75
CA GLN A 645 12.53 7.44 20.43
C GLN A 645 11.15 7.35 21.06
N ALA A 646 10.77 8.40 21.80
CA ALA A 646 9.38 8.65 22.17
C ALA A 646 8.98 10.08 21.81
N THR A 647 7.83 10.25 21.17
CA THR A 647 7.23 11.55 20.88
C THR A 647 5.81 11.58 21.41
N VAL A 648 5.46 12.59 22.21
CA VAL A 648 4.09 12.77 22.72
C VAL A 648 3.54 14.10 22.22
N ARG A 649 2.55 14.07 21.32
CA ARG A 649 1.99 15.26 20.65
C ARG A 649 0.49 15.41 20.79
N ASN A 650 0.01 16.64 20.78
CA ASN A 650 -1.41 17.01 20.81
C ASN A 650 -2.22 16.30 21.92
N THR A 651 -1.56 15.89 23.01
CA THR A 651 -2.08 14.91 23.97
C THR A 651 -2.37 15.57 25.30
N SER A 652 -3.48 15.18 25.94
CA SER A 652 -3.87 15.67 27.26
C SER A 652 -3.17 14.88 28.35
N LEU A 653 -2.38 15.56 29.18
CA LEU A 653 -1.58 14.98 30.25
C LEU A 653 -2.15 15.37 31.62
N SER A 654 -2.54 14.38 32.41
CA SER A 654 -2.96 14.56 33.81
C SER A 654 -1.81 14.97 34.73
N ALA A 655 -2.13 15.52 35.90
CA ALA A 655 -1.15 15.99 36.90
C ALA A 655 -0.19 14.89 37.41
N ALA A 656 -0.49 13.61 37.16
CA ALA A 656 0.37 12.46 37.41
C ALA A 656 1.74 12.54 36.72
N ILE A 657 1.85 13.24 35.58
CA ILE A 657 3.12 13.34 34.82
C ILE A 657 4.10 14.31 35.49
N LYS A 658 5.33 13.84 35.71
CA LYS A 658 6.43 14.62 36.30
C LYS A 658 6.76 15.89 35.50
N THR A 659 7.30 16.88 36.19
CA THR A 659 7.83 18.11 35.58
C THR A 659 9.07 17.84 34.73
N THR A 660 9.87 16.85 35.11
CA THR A 660 10.91 16.18 34.32
C THR A 660 10.35 14.83 33.81
N PRO A 661 9.70 14.78 32.63
CA PRO A 661 8.93 13.62 32.20
C PRO A 661 9.77 12.43 31.68
N TRP A 662 11.08 12.57 31.54
CA TRP A 662 11.97 11.53 31.00
C TRP A 662 12.99 11.06 32.05
N SER A 663 13.44 9.81 31.99
CA SER A 663 14.52 9.29 32.84
C SER A 663 15.51 8.40 32.10
N ASP A 664 16.70 8.27 32.68
CA ASP A 664 17.73 7.34 32.26
C ASP A 664 17.31 5.88 32.52
N MET A 665 17.96 4.93 31.84
CA MET A 665 17.79 3.49 32.05
C MET A 665 19.10 2.74 31.79
N GLY A 666 19.41 1.74 32.63
CA GLY A 666 20.52 0.81 32.39
C GLY A 666 21.95 1.43 32.39
N GLY A 667 22.10 2.70 32.74
CA GLY A 667 23.36 3.45 32.66
C GLY A 667 23.49 4.35 31.43
N PHE A 668 22.49 4.39 30.55
CA PHE A 668 22.41 5.28 29.38
C PHE A 668 21.61 6.52 29.72
N SER A 669 22.05 7.71 29.27
CA SER A 669 21.32 8.96 29.52
C SER A 669 20.27 9.20 28.45
N TRP A 670 19.03 9.52 28.84
CA TRP A 670 17.95 9.73 27.86
C TRP A 670 18.17 10.96 26.97
N LYS A 671 19.10 11.84 27.35
CA LYS A 671 19.43 13.09 26.64
C LYS A 671 20.29 12.86 25.39
N ASP A 672 20.87 11.68 25.27
CA ASP A 672 21.60 11.25 24.08
C ASP A 672 20.66 10.67 23.00
N ASP A 673 19.37 10.50 23.34
CA ASP A 673 18.33 9.83 22.55
C ASP A 673 17.17 10.76 22.15
N ARG A 674 16.26 10.29 21.29
CA ARG A 674 15.22 11.12 20.64
C ARG A 674 13.90 11.20 21.41
N PHE A 675 13.93 11.84 22.57
CA PHE A 675 12.72 12.13 23.37
C PHE A 675 12.18 13.54 23.13
N ALA A 676 10.88 13.70 22.90
CA ALA A 676 10.25 15.00 22.63
C ALA A 676 8.74 15.10 22.91
N GLU A 677 8.25 16.32 23.10
CA GLU A 677 6.82 16.65 23.18
C GLU A 677 6.40 17.70 22.13
N TYR A 678 5.10 17.82 21.83
CA TYR A 678 4.58 18.91 20.98
C TYR A 678 3.12 19.25 21.30
N LYS A 679 2.86 20.49 21.72
CA LYS A 679 1.49 21.05 21.95
C LYS A 679 0.59 20.14 22.81
N ASN A 680 1.19 19.52 23.84
CA ASN A 680 0.45 18.79 24.87
C ASN A 680 -0.28 19.77 25.81
N THR A 681 -1.34 19.29 26.45
CA THR A 681 -2.24 20.10 27.30
C THR A 681 -2.49 19.42 28.65
N GLY A 682 -3.21 20.07 29.56
CA GLY A 682 -3.51 19.55 30.90
C GLY A 682 -2.39 19.79 31.92
N ALA A 683 -2.65 19.47 33.20
CA ALA A 683 -1.75 19.79 34.32
C ALA A 683 -0.41 19.02 34.30
N GLY A 684 -0.32 17.93 33.54
CA GLY A 684 0.91 17.18 33.27
C GLY A 684 1.80 17.80 32.20
N ALA A 685 1.27 18.69 31.36
CA ALA A 685 2.04 19.47 30.40
C ALA A 685 2.92 20.51 31.13
N GLY A 686 3.86 21.11 30.40
CA GLY A 686 4.80 22.09 30.95
C GLY A 686 5.58 22.80 29.85
N ALA A 687 6.26 23.88 30.21
CA ALA A 687 7.12 24.63 29.31
C ALA A 687 8.34 23.81 28.87
N ALA A 688 8.95 24.22 27.75
CA ALA A 688 10.20 23.63 27.26
C ALA A 688 11.36 23.84 28.25
N SER A 689 12.19 22.81 28.44
CA SER A 689 13.44 22.89 29.20
C SER A 689 14.46 21.86 28.73
N SER A 690 15.67 21.90 29.28
CA SER A 690 16.71 20.86 29.10
C SER A 690 16.26 19.45 29.49
N ASP A 691 15.23 19.35 30.33
CA ASP A 691 14.68 18.10 30.83
C ASP A 691 13.28 17.81 30.26
N ARG A 692 12.81 18.70 29.38
CA ARG A 692 11.50 18.65 28.72
C ARG A 692 11.59 19.26 27.31
N PRO A 693 12.30 18.61 26.37
CA PRO A 693 12.38 19.07 24.98
C PRO A 693 11.01 19.12 24.31
N GLN A 694 10.73 20.25 23.65
CA GLN A 694 9.54 20.45 22.82
C GLN A 694 9.97 20.60 21.35
N LEU A 695 9.24 19.97 20.43
CA LEU A 695 9.39 20.19 19.00
C LEU A 695 8.94 21.61 18.63
N THR A 696 9.67 22.27 17.74
CA THR A 696 9.13 23.41 17.00
C THR A 696 8.06 22.95 16.01
N ASP A 697 7.16 23.85 15.60
CA ASP A 697 6.15 23.60 14.57
C ASP A 697 6.75 22.99 13.30
N SER A 698 7.95 23.42 12.89
CA SER A 698 8.69 22.89 11.74
C SER A 698 9.22 21.46 11.94
N GLN A 699 9.60 21.09 13.16
CA GLN A 699 10.01 19.70 13.47
C GLN A 699 8.79 18.77 13.60
N ALA A 700 7.63 19.31 13.98
CA ALA A 700 6.41 18.54 14.15
C ALA A 700 5.75 18.12 12.82
N THR A 701 6.05 18.79 11.70
CA THR A 701 5.53 18.41 10.36
C THR A 701 6.08 17.09 9.84
N GLY A 702 7.21 16.61 10.36
CA GLY A 702 7.78 15.29 10.08
C GLY A 702 7.56 14.29 11.24
N GLN A 703 6.59 14.55 12.11
CA GLN A 703 6.22 13.73 13.27
C GLN A 703 4.70 13.53 13.37
N GLU A 704 3.99 13.61 12.25
CA GLU A 704 2.56 13.35 12.10
C GLU A 704 2.27 11.84 12.12
N VAL A 705 1.01 11.44 12.31
CA VAL A 705 0.59 10.03 12.19
C VAL A 705 0.97 9.46 10.81
N GLY A 706 0.86 10.26 9.74
CA GLY A 706 1.25 9.87 8.39
C GLY A 706 2.75 9.54 8.25
N ASP A 707 3.65 10.37 8.78
CA ASP A 707 5.12 10.17 8.66
C ASP A 707 5.62 8.90 9.35
N TRP A 708 4.85 8.42 10.33
CA TRP A 708 5.18 7.24 11.13
C TRP A 708 4.62 5.95 10.53
N LEU A 709 3.43 6.00 9.94
CA LEU A 709 2.85 4.86 9.24
C LEU A 709 3.42 4.70 7.82
N GLY A 710 3.86 5.80 7.20
CA GLY A 710 4.52 5.82 5.89
C GLY A 710 3.56 5.50 4.74
N ASP A 711 3.86 4.45 3.97
CA ASP A 711 3.02 3.96 2.87
C ASP A 711 1.80 3.14 3.34
N TRP A 712 1.69 2.83 4.63
CA TRP A 712 0.58 2.07 5.19
C TRP A 712 -0.57 2.97 5.64
N THR A 713 -1.75 2.77 5.05
CA THR A 713 -3.03 3.28 5.56
C THR A 713 -3.76 2.15 6.29
N PRO A 714 -3.85 2.16 7.63
CA PRO A 714 -4.56 1.13 8.38
C PRO A 714 -6.07 1.26 8.17
N SER A 715 -6.72 0.17 7.75
CA SER A 715 -8.17 0.11 7.59
C SER A 715 -8.77 -1.06 8.36
N ALA A 716 -9.91 -0.79 8.99
CA ALA A 716 -10.79 -1.83 9.51
C ALA A 716 -11.35 -2.62 8.33
N SER A 717 -11.20 -3.94 8.38
CA SER A 717 -11.83 -4.91 7.47
C SER A 717 -12.53 -6.03 8.24
#